data_AF-A0A7V3PNU5-F1
#
_entry.id   AF-A0A7V3PNU5-F1
#
_cell.length_a   1.000
_cell.length_b   1.000
_cell.length_c   1.000
_cell.angle_alpha   90.00
_cell.angle_beta   90.00
_cell.angle_gamma   90.00
#
_symmetry.space_group_name_H-M   'P 1'
#
loop_
_entity.id
_entity.type
_entity.pdbx_description
1 polymer ?
#
loop_
_entity_poly.entity_id
_entity_poly.type
_entity_poly.pdbx_seq_one_letter_code
_entity_poly.pdbx_strand_id
1 'polypeptide(L)'
;MRKPFLAGVLAVAWASSAPAQQWQRRDDAFFLSCGDGEILFRGPGVIEAGLQDGPRVTVAFFMWHDNWIYERLDAGRAEEGPAVDARGWVRQRGLWGTREGAPPLAYELALEPCADGAVVHLYVQKTAPLKLTAGIWCVVSYDKDRLAGRQAYIRPTAHGLLGSPIQGDGDALLVELAGGRAVCLSAEGFLHARSRDWPGFEVRLRPGDFGLDEKVPATLNVTFAEMPSEFPGEIKPRAEKLEIRAVTPEAGTVPLYGKLELDVDLHGTWDNPFDPDDVSLDGEVTTASGRRYVLPGFFMVAHRRELRNGTELAIPEDNGRWKLRLAATELGPLRVRLIARDRSGTVARDVGPFTVEPSRSKGFLRQSRVDPRYLQFDNGAPFCPIGHNLPIYHTSGQTGEAAIRKMAAAGENYNRWWMASYGLGIEWEGKVGWYRQAAAARLDAMLDLAEELDFYYMLCMDTHQDFLEDGWRRNPYNAANGGPCQTVKEWFTKEEARALYRKRLRYTVARWAYSPHVLCWEFGNEFEGWPDTDLATKIEWHREMAAYLAALDPYRHLITTSWWGHTGPEECWRIPEMDIVQTHCYTNNDDNVAEQVRGFCLKQWQSFQKPHIFGEFGIRSHSTTEDKDPKGWALHNAFWAGLCSGTCGIPMPWWHENYIDPLDLYFHFTAIRRFADGLPFGTARWEQVPLERVEYSEPPEKPMVKDIVLTPSSRWGKAPVAEFHVAADGSINDAEALQDLLHGRGHPDLRNPPNFVVTYPQAGQFVLTVGRVSNSGLLRIWVDDNLVLEREFPCGEGIGKEFVYRPQWDLWESVYDEDVIVDVPAGRHRIAVDNDGKDWMQIKRYVFTGCRVVDRPNLLVAGLAGRRPTGGLEVAILWVQNRDSDWYNHGRGKVPVVPPSVVTLGGFEEGWYEVEWWETWSGAPLRTDRVHATDGRLTLAVGELATDIAAKIRPAP
;
A
#
# COMPACT_ATOMS: atom_id res chain seq x y z
N MET A 1 45.42 10.13 -35.55
CA MET A 1 46.07 10.80 -36.71
C MET A 1 45.48 10.20 -37.98
N ARG A 2 45.11 11.05 -38.96
CA ARG A 2 44.53 10.77 -40.30
C ARG A 2 42.99 10.74 -40.42
N LYS A 3 42.47 11.87 -40.94
CA LYS A 3 41.24 12.02 -41.73
C LYS A 3 41.38 11.34 -43.11
N PRO A 4 40.27 11.04 -43.80
CA PRO A 4 40.03 11.69 -45.11
C PRO A 4 38.57 12.14 -45.27
N PHE A 5 38.28 13.39 -45.67
CA PHE A 5 38.16 13.92 -47.04
C PHE A 5 36.98 13.35 -47.86
N LEU A 6 35.88 14.11 -47.83
CA LEU A 6 34.74 14.06 -48.75
C LEU A 6 35.17 14.49 -50.16
N ALA A 7 34.75 13.74 -51.17
CA ALA A 7 34.61 14.23 -52.54
C ALA A 7 33.30 13.67 -53.11
N GLY A 8 32.37 14.57 -53.39
CA GLY A 8 31.03 14.25 -53.87
C GLY A 8 31.00 13.89 -55.36
N VAL A 9 30.12 12.95 -55.70
CA VAL A 9 29.58 12.78 -57.04
C VAL A 9 28.06 12.92 -56.89
N LEU A 10 27.52 14.04 -57.38
CA LEU A 10 26.08 14.26 -57.50
C LEU A 10 25.51 13.32 -58.56
N ALA A 11 24.73 12.33 -58.13
CA ALA A 11 23.67 11.76 -58.94
C ALA A 11 22.41 12.59 -58.66
N VAL A 12 22.02 13.45 -59.61
CA VAL A 12 20.76 14.18 -59.57
C VAL A 12 19.64 13.17 -59.86
N ALA A 13 19.10 12.57 -58.81
CA ALA A 13 17.79 11.96 -58.86
C ALA A 13 16.77 13.10 -58.85
N TRP A 14 16.07 13.27 -59.97
CA TRP A 14 14.87 14.10 -60.04
C TRP A 14 13.80 13.44 -59.17
N ALA A 15 13.79 13.75 -57.88
CA ALA A 15 12.61 13.56 -57.06
C ALA A 15 11.57 14.57 -57.56
N SER A 16 10.55 14.09 -58.26
CA SER A 16 9.32 14.85 -58.44
C SER A 16 8.79 15.17 -57.05
N SER A 17 8.95 16.41 -56.60
CA SER A 17 8.28 16.90 -55.41
C SER A 17 6.78 16.78 -55.65
N ALA A 18 6.12 15.83 -54.97
CA ALA A 18 4.67 15.86 -54.87
C ALA A 18 4.26 17.26 -54.41
N PRO A 19 3.18 17.85 -54.96
CA PRO A 19 2.71 19.15 -54.49
C PRO A 19 2.50 19.08 -52.98
N ALA A 20 3.04 20.06 -52.24
CA ALA A 20 2.80 20.15 -50.80
C ALA A 20 1.28 20.10 -50.55
N GLN A 21 0.84 19.19 -49.68
CA GLN A 21 -0.57 19.13 -49.30
C GLN A 21 -0.97 20.49 -48.71
N GLN A 22 -2.05 21.07 -49.20
CA GLN A 22 -2.54 22.37 -48.77
C GLN A 22 -3.96 22.24 -48.26
N TRP A 23 -4.25 22.97 -47.18
CA TRP A 23 -5.61 23.10 -46.68
C TRP A 23 -6.51 23.80 -47.70
N GLN A 24 -7.62 23.19 -48.01
CA GLN A 24 -8.66 23.73 -48.89
C GLN A 24 -9.92 23.98 -48.08
N ARG A 25 -10.70 24.99 -48.46
CA ARG A 25 -11.97 25.29 -47.78
C ARG A 25 -13.10 24.51 -48.43
N ARG A 26 -13.91 23.82 -47.61
CA ARG A 26 -15.15 23.15 -48.01
C ARG A 26 -16.24 23.55 -47.02
N ASP A 27 -17.18 24.37 -47.48
CA ASP A 27 -18.25 24.95 -46.67
C ASP A 27 -17.72 25.69 -45.43
N ASP A 28 -18.10 25.23 -44.24
CA ASP A 28 -17.71 25.70 -42.91
C ASP A 28 -16.44 25.00 -42.35
N ALA A 29 -15.81 24.13 -43.14
CA ALA A 29 -14.61 23.37 -42.76
C ALA A 29 -13.40 23.66 -43.65
N PHE A 30 -12.22 23.33 -43.13
CA PHE A 30 -10.99 23.19 -43.92
C PHE A 30 -10.68 21.71 -44.07
N PHE A 31 -10.25 21.26 -45.24
CA PHE A 31 -9.90 19.87 -45.51
C PHE A 31 -8.48 19.72 -46.06
N LEU A 32 -7.87 18.59 -45.76
CA LEU A 32 -6.54 18.19 -46.21
C LEU A 32 -6.59 16.74 -46.72
N SER A 33 -6.30 16.55 -48.01
CA SER A 33 -6.25 15.23 -48.63
C SER A 33 -4.89 14.56 -48.38
N CYS A 34 -4.91 13.34 -47.84
CA CYS A 34 -3.73 12.59 -47.41
C CYS A 34 -3.73 11.20 -48.08
N GLY A 35 -3.52 11.15 -49.40
CA GLY A 35 -3.69 9.92 -50.18
C GLY A 35 -5.17 9.53 -50.29
N ASP A 36 -5.52 8.35 -49.76
CA ASP A 36 -6.90 7.86 -49.62
C ASP A 36 -7.62 8.39 -48.36
N GLY A 37 -6.87 9.02 -47.46
CA GLY A 37 -7.36 9.68 -46.26
C GLY A 37 -7.74 11.15 -46.47
N GLU A 38 -8.55 11.67 -45.56
CA GLU A 38 -8.95 13.07 -45.46
C GLU A 38 -9.01 13.53 -43.99
N ILE A 39 -8.41 14.69 -43.70
CA ILE A 39 -8.56 15.40 -42.43
C ILE A 39 -9.43 16.63 -42.64
N LEU A 40 -10.46 16.80 -41.82
CA LEU A 40 -11.26 18.02 -41.73
C LEU A 40 -11.00 18.75 -40.43
N PHE A 41 -11.01 20.07 -40.51
CA PHE A 41 -10.99 20.96 -39.36
C PHE A 41 -12.25 21.83 -39.35
N ARG A 42 -13.01 21.76 -38.25
CA ARG A 42 -14.19 22.60 -37.97
C ARG A 42 -13.94 23.39 -36.69
N GLY A 43 -14.18 24.70 -36.76
CA GLY A 43 -13.98 25.57 -35.61
C GLY A 43 -15.14 25.50 -34.60
N PRO A 44 -14.90 25.60 -33.28
CA PRO A 44 -13.59 25.60 -32.64
C PRO A 44 -13.02 24.21 -32.35
N GLY A 45 -11.76 23.99 -32.70
CA GLY A 45 -10.96 22.85 -32.19
C GLY A 45 -11.43 21.43 -32.54
N VAL A 46 -12.36 21.22 -33.49
CA VAL A 46 -12.82 19.89 -33.90
C VAL A 46 -12.06 19.42 -35.14
N ILE A 47 -11.48 18.22 -35.06
CA ILE A 47 -10.76 17.59 -36.17
C ILE A 47 -11.45 16.27 -36.50
N GLU A 48 -11.75 16.01 -37.76
CA GLU A 48 -12.30 14.73 -38.21
C GLU A 48 -11.32 14.07 -39.18
N ALA A 49 -10.85 12.86 -38.90
CA ALA A 49 -9.92 12.14 -39.77
C ALA A 49 -10.53 10.80 -40.21
N GLY A 50 -10.48 10.49 -41.50
CA GLY A 50 -11.06 9.26 -42.03
C GLY A 50 -10.70 8.99 -43.48
N LEU A 51 -11.27 7.95 -44.07
CA LEU A 51 -11.18 7.69 -45.51
C LEU A 51 -12.12 8.61 -46.28
N GLN A 52 -11.79 8.92 -47.53
CA GLN A 52 -12.70 9.63 -48.44
C GLN A 52 -14.01 8.84 -48.55
N ASP A 53 -15.14 9.48 -48.25
CA ASP A 53 -16.49 8.89 -48.20
C ASP A 53 -16.65 7.65 -47.28
N GLY A 54 -15.71 7.44 -46.35
CA GLY A 54 -15.64 6.26 -45.49
C GLY A 54 -15.89 6.54 -44.00
N PRO A 55 -15.55 5.57 -43.12
CA PRO A 55 -15.60 5.77 -41.68
C PRO A 55 -14.51 6.73 -41.21
N ARG A 56 -14.78 7.40 -40.09
CA ARG A 56 -14.01 8.55 -39.60
C ARG A 56 -14.01 8.57 -38.09
N VAL A 57 -12.97 9.17 -37.50
CA VAL A 57 -12.89 9.51 -36.07
C VAL A 57 -12.95 11.01 -35.90
N THR A 58 -13.50 11.47 -34.78
CA THR A 58 -13.55 12.88 -34.40
C THR A 58 -12.66 13.11 -33.19
N VAL A 59 -11.79 14.10 -33.26
CA VAL A 59 -10.90 14.54 -32.19
C VAL A 59 -11.37 15.91 -31.70
N ALA A 60 -11.57 16.05 -30.39
CA ALA A 60 -11.83 17.32 -29.73
C ALA A 60 -11.01 17.43 -28.45
N PHE A 61 -10.70 18.64 -27.99
CA PHE A 61 -9.86 18.86 -26.81
C PHE A 61 -10.73 19.11 -25.57
N PHE A 62 -10.32 18.59 -24.41
CA PHE A 62 -11.00 18.84 -23.14
C PHE A 62 -10.01 18.96 -21.98
N MET A 63 -10.47 19.54 -20.88
CA MET A 63 -9.74 19.63 -19.62
C MET A 63 -10.68 19.46 -18.43
N TRP A 64 -10.09 19.13 -17.28
CA TRP A 64 -10.76 19.13 -15.99
C TRP A 64 -10.16 20.22 -15.11
N HIS A 65 -10.99 20.99 -14.43
CA HIS A 65 -10.53 22.00 -13.46
C HIS A 65 -11.29 21.93 -12.13
N ASP A 66 -10.67 22.52 -11.10
CA ASP A 66 -11.21 22.61 -9.74
C ASP A 66 -11.76 21.26 -9.24
N ASN A 67 -13.05 21.19 -8.91
CA ASN A 67 -13.74 19.99 -8.45
C ASN A 67 -14.20 19.10 -9.62
N TRP A 68 -13.28 18.74 -10.51
CA TRP A 68 -13.55 17.89 -11.67
C TRP A 68 -14.67 18.44 -12.59
N ILE A 69 -14.62 19.74 -12.89
CA ILE A 69 -15.50 20.35 -13.89
C ILE A 69 -14.93 20.06 -15.29
N TYR A 70 -15.75 19.42 -16.15
CA TYR A 70 -15.38 19.04 -17.51
C TYR A 70 -15.69 20.15 -18.52
N GLU A 71 -14.68 20.60 -19.25
CA GLU A 71 -14.81 21.66 -20.27
C GLU A 71 -14.18 21.26 -21.60
N ARG A 72 -14.97 21.32 -22.68
CA ARG A 72 -14.50 21.03 -24.04
C ARG A 72 -14.18 22.30 -24.82
N LEU A 73 -13.14 22.25 -25.65
CA LEU A 73 -12.72 23.38 -26.49
C LEU A 73 -13.75 23.73 -27.57
N ASP A 74 -14.47 22.74 -28.09
CA ASP A 74 -15.50 22.91 -29.12
C ASP A 74 -16.79 23.56 -28.60
N ALA A 75 -16.96 23.63 -27.27
CA ALA A 75 -17.98 24.47 -26.63
C ALA A 75 -17.48 25.89 -26.32
N GLY A 76 -16.21 26.19 -26.60
CA GLY A 76 -15.59 27.50 -26.39
C GLY A 76 -15.97 28.54 -27.45
N ARG A 77 -15.34 29.70 -27.37
CA ARG A 77 -15.57 30.83 -28.29
C ARG A 77 -14.32 31.10 -29.11
N ALA A 78 -14.40 30.93 -30.42
CA ALA A 78 -13.40 31.43 -31.34
C ALA A 78 -13.50 32.96 -31.43
N GLU A 79 -12.37 33.64 -31.28
CA GLU A 79 -12.27 35.10 -31.43
C GLU A 79 -11.64 35.49 -32.77
N GLU A 80 -10.77 34.64 -33.30
CA GLU A 80 -10.19 34.80 -34.63
C GLU A 80 -9.98 33.44 -35.31
N GLY A 81 -10.18 33.42 -36.64
CA GLY A 81 -10.13 32.20 -37.43
C GLY A 81 -11.38 31.31 -37.27
N PRO A 82 -11.43 30.16 -37.96
CA PRO A 82 -10.30 29.55 -38.66
C PRO A 82 -9.98 30.17 -40.03
N ALA A 83 -8.69 30.37 -40.29
CA ALA A 83 -8.18 30.85 -41.57
C ALA A 83 -6.82 30.23 -41.89
N VAL A 84 -6.50 30.07 -43.18
CA VAL A 84 -5.18 29.63 -43.64
C VAL A 84 -4.22 30.82 -43.61
N ASP A 85 -3.08 30.67 -42.93
CA ASP A 85 -2.04 31.70 -42.84
C ASP A 85 -1.07 31.68 -44.03
N ALA A 86 -0.09 32.60 -44.03
CA ALA A 86 0.91 32.71 -45.11
C ALA A 86 1.83 31.48 -45.24
N ARG A 87 1.90 30.62 -44.22
CA ARG A 87 2.65 29.36 -44.24
C ARG A 87 1.80 28.18 -44.72
N GLY A 88 0.51 28.42 -45.02
CA GLY A 88 -0.44 27.38 -45.38
C GLY A 88 -1.02 26.64 -44.18
N TRP A 89 -0.90 27.15 -42.96
CA TRP A 89 -1.42 26.51 -41.75
C TRP A 89 -2.82 27.04 -41.43
N VAL A 90 -3.73 26.18 -41.01
CA VAL A 90 -5.02 26.65 -40.47
C VAL A 90 -4.80 27.15 -39.05
N ARG A 91 -5.17 28.40 -38.75
CA ARG A 91 -5.05 29.00 -37.41
C ARG A 91 -6.39 29.41 -36.84
N GLN A 92 -6.53 29.24 -35.54
CA GLN A 92 -7.67 29.71 -34.76
C GLN A 92 -7.22 30.11 -33.35
N ARG A 93 -7.78 31.17 -32.78
CA ARG A 93 -7.58 31.52 -31.37
C ARG A 93 -8.86 31.97 -30.71
N GLY A 94 -8.92 31.86 -29.39
CA GLY A 94 -10.05 32.33 -28.62
C GLY A 94 -10.01 31.89 -27.16
N LEU A 95 -11.19 31.68 -26.59
CA LEU A 95 -11.40 31.33 -25.19
C LEU A 95 -12.02 29.92 -25.04
N TRP A 96 -11.53 29.16 -24.08
CA TRP A 96 -11.90 27.78 -23.77
C TRP A 96 -12.39 27.65 -22.33
N GLY A 97 -13.65 27.25 -22.17
CA GLY A 97 -14.32 27.02 -20.88
C GLY A 97 -14.88 28.31 -20.30
N THR A 98 -16.16 28.32 -19.94
CA THR A 98 -16.83 29.52 -19.36
C THR A 98 -17.96 29.17 -18.40
N ARG A 99 -18.07 27.90 -17.96
CA ARG A 99 -19.16 27.49 -17.07
C ARG A 99 -18.88 27.92 -15.63
N GLU A 100 -19.96 28.21 -14.91
CA GLU A 100 -19.96 28.41 -13.45
C GLU A 100 -19.09 29.57 -12.91
N GLY A 101 -18.71 30.52 -13.78
CA GLY A 101 -17.93 31.70 -13.37
C GLY A 101 -16.43 31.45 -13.24
N ALA A 102 -15.93 30.27 -13.61
CA ALA A 102 -14.51 30.00 -13.72
C ALA A 102 -13.89 30.84 -14.86
N PRO A 103 -12.66 31.36 -14.68
CA PRO A 103 -11.98 32.12 -15.73
C PRO A 103 -11.64 31.21 -16.92
N PRO A 104 -11.83 31.67 -18.17
CA PRO A 104 -11.52 30.88 -19.36
C PRO A 104 -10.02 30.64 -19.50
N LEU A 105 -9.65 29.63 -20.27
CA LEU A 105 -8.30 29.52 -20.85
C LEU A 105 -8.25 30.26 -22.19
N ALA A 106 -7.17 30.99 -22.45
CA ALA A 106 -6.86 31.46 -23.79
C ALA A 106 -6.19 30.33 -24.57
N TYR A 107 -6.63 30.10 -25.82
CA TYR A 107 -6.03 29.10 -26.69
C TYR A 107 -5.60 29.69 -28.03
N GLU A 108 -4.50 29.17 -28.57
CA GLU A 108 -4.08 29.35 -29.96
C GLU A 108 -3.84 27.98 -30.58
N LEU A 109 -4.58 27.67 -31.64
CA LEU A 109 -4.50 26.43 -32.39
C LEU A 109 -3.90 26.71 -33.77
N ALA A 110 -2.95 25.87 -34.19
CA ALA A 110 -2.40 25.90 -35.53
C ALA A 110 -2.22 24.49 -36.10
N LEU A 111 -2.74 24.24 -37.29
CA LEU A 111 -2.66 22.94 -37.98
C LEU A 111 -1.70 23.04 -39.16
N GLU A 112 -0.52 22.47 -38.98
CA GLU A 112 0.54 22.37 -39.97
C GLU A 112 0.33 21.13 -40.85
N PRO A 113 0.16 21.25 -42.18
CA PRO A 113 0.08 20.08 -43.06
C PRO A 113 1.44 19.36 -43.12
N CYS A 114 1.44 18.03 -43.09
CA CYS A 114 2.62 17.18 -43.28
C CYS A 114 2.34 16.10 -44.35
N ALA A 115 3.30 15.23 -44.65
CA ALA A 115 3.19 14.27 -45.76
C ALA A 115 2.01 13.30 -45.62
N ASP A 116 1.71 12.87 -44.39
CA ASP A 116 0.73 11.82 -44.09
C ASP A 116 -0.44 12.32 -43.21
N GLY A 117 -0.62 13.64 -43.09
CA GLY A 117 -1.63 14.23 -42.21
C GLY A 117 -1.34 15.67 -41.80
N ALA A 118 -1.58 15.99 -40.53
CA ALA A 118 -1.33 17.31 -39.96
C ALA A 118 -0.76 17.24 -38.54
N VAL A 119 0.11 18.19 -38.20
CA VAL A 119 0.58 18.45 -36.84
C VAL A 119 -0.28 19.56 -36.23
N VAL A 120 -0.95 19.25 -35.13
CA VAL A 120 -1.80 20.17 -34.39
C VAL A 120 -0.99 20.74 -33.24
N HIS A 121 -0.76 22.05 -33.28
CA HIS A 121 -0.08 22.81 -32.24
C HIS A 121 -1.14 23.57 -31.44
N LEU A 122 -1.42 23.13 -30.20
CA LEU A 122 -2.32 23.81 -29.28
C LEU A 122 -1.51 24.50 -28.19
N TYR A 123 -1.56 25.83 -28.13
CA TYR A 123 -0.98 26.61 -27.05
C TYR A 123 -2.10 27.07 -26.11
N VAL A 124 -1.91 26.86 -24.80
CA VAL A 124 -2.90 27.18 -23.78
C VAL A 124 -2.28 28.09 -22.73
N GLN A 125 -3.03 29.11 -22.30
CA GLN A 125 -2.63 30.02 -21.23
C GLN A 125 -3.82 30.32 -20.33
N LYS A 126 -3.59 30.40 -19.02
CA LYS A 126 -4.63 30.79 -18.05
C LYS A 126 -4.90 32.30 -18.16
N THR A 127 -6.18 32.71 -18.16
CA THR A 127 -6.53 34.15 -18.16
C THR A 127 -6.63 34.74 -16.75
N ALA A 128 -6.84 33.89 -15.75
CA ALA A 128 -6.78 34.18 -14.32
C ALA A 128 -6.48 32.87 -13.56
N PRO A 129 -6.26 32.89 -12.23
CA PRO A 129 -6.04 31.67 -11.45
C PRO A 129 -7.14 30.63 -11.68
N LEU A 130 -6.74 29.46 -12.18
CA LEU A 130 -7.59 28.29 -12.44
C LEU A 130 -6.72 27.06 -12.17
N LYS A 131 -7.18 26.08 -11.40
CA LYS A 131 -6.39 24.86 -11.14
C LYS A 131 -6.83 23.75 -12.08
N LEU A 132 -5.96 23.27 -12.96
CA LEU A 132 -6.27 22.08 -13.76
C LEU A 132 -6.06 20.81 -12.95
N THR A 133 -7.07 19.94 -12.94
CA THR A 133 -7.06 18.70 -12.15
C THR A 133 -6.26 17.60 -12.84
N ALA A 134 -6.28 17.53 -14.17
CA ALA A 134 -5.67 16.43 -14.93
C ALA A 134 -4.88 16.88 -16.17
N GLY A 135 -4.60 18.18 -16.32
CA GLY A 135 -3.93 18.74 -17.50
C GLY A 135 -4.81 18.79 -18.75
N ILE A 136 -4.19 18.66 -19.93
CA ILE A 136 -4.85 18.82 -21.24
C ILE A 136 -5.00 17.46 -21.94
N TRP A 137 -6.21 17.19 -22.40
CA TRP A 137 -6.58 15.94 -23.05
C TRP A 137 -7.24 16.19 -24.40
N CYS A 138 -7.29 15.15 -25.23
CA CYS A 138 -8.26 15.07 -26.31
C CYS A 138 -9.13 13.82 -26.17
N VAL A 139 -10.32 13.92 -26.74
CA VAL A 139 -11.28 12.84 -26.87
C VAL A 139 -11.33 12.44 -28.34
N VAL A 140 -11.28 11.14 -28.60
CA VAL A 140 -11.30 10.53 -29.93
C VAL A 140 -12.59 9.69 -30.02
N SER A 141 -13.63 10.24 -30.61
CA SER A 141 -14.92 9.58 -30.75
C SER A 141 -15.11 8.98 -32.13
N TYR A 142 -15.93 7.92 -32.21
CA TYR A 142 -16.27 7.26 -33.45
C TYR A 142 -17.71 6.75 -33.46
N ASP A 143 -18.24 6.50 -34.66
CA ASP A 143 -19.52 5.82 -34.84
C ASP A 143 -19.33 4.32 -34.63
N LYS A 144 -19.96 3.78 -33.57
CA LYS A 144 -19.84 2.38 -33.17
C LYS A 144 -20.30 1.40 -34.24
N ASP A 145 -21.36 1.75 -34.99
CA ASP A 145 -21.95 0.85 -35.97
C ASP A 145 -21.10 0.82 -37.24
N ARG A 146 -20.55 1.97 -37.66
CA ARG A 146 -19.66 2.07 -38.83
C ARG A 146 -18.28 1.43 -38.61
N LEU A 147 -17.80 1.43 -37.37
CA LEU A 147 -16.50 0.87 -37.00
C LEU A 147 -16.61 -0.42 -36.17
N ALA A 148 -17.76 -1.10 -36.22
CA ALA A 148 -17.95 -2.38 -35.54
C ALA A 148 -16.93 -3.43 -36.00
N GLY A 149 -16.32 -4.13 -35.04
CA GLY A 149 -15.33 -5.19 -35.28
C GLY A 149 -13.93 -4.72 -35.68
N ARG A 150 -13.68 -3.40 -35.67
CA ARG A 150 -12.35 -2.81 -35.93
C ARG A 150 -11.49 -2.79 -34.68
N GLN A 151 -10.18 -2.64 -34.87
CA GLN A 151 -9.19 -2.64 -33.78
C GLN A 151 -8.75 -1.22 -33.38
N ALA A 152 -8.33 -1.08 -32.12
CA ALA A 152 -7.46 0.00 -31.65
C ALA A 152 -6.11 -0.56 -31.21
N TYR A 153 -5.06 0.24 -31.37
CA TYR A 153 -3.71 -0.09 -30.94
C TYR A 153 -3.02 1.12 -30.32
N ILE A 154 -2.80 1.05 -29.01
CA ILE A 154 -1.89 1.93 -28.28
C ILE A 154 -0.49 1.34 -28.49
N ARG A 155 0.21 1.83 -29.50
CA ARG A 155 1.51 1.26 -29.90
C ARG A 155 2.60 1.64 -28.89
N PRO A 156 3.49 0.72 -28.48
CA PRO A 156 3.51 -0.71 -28.80
C PRO A 156 2.80 -1.61 -27.77
N THR A 157 2.10 -1.07 -26.79
CA THR A 157 1.84 -1.72 -25.49
C THR A 157 0.49 -2.42 -25.37
N ALA A 158 -0.57 -1.93 -26.01
CA ALA A 158 -1.92 -2.47 -25.80
C ALA A 158 -2.77 -2.40 -27.07
N HIS A 159 -3.52 -3.45 -27.37
CA HIS A 159 -4.43 -3.52 -28.52
C HIS A 159 -5.73 -4.21 -28.12
N GLY A 160 -6.78 -4.03 -28.94
CA GLY A 160 -8.04 -4.72 -28.75
C GLY A 160 -9.15 -4.18 -29.65
N LEU A 161 -10.30 -4.83 -29.61
CA LEU A 161 -11.45 -4.43 -30.41
C LEU A 161 -12.01 -3.08 -29.92
N LEU A 162 -12.47 -2.26 -30.87
CA LEU A 162 -13.19 -1.04 -30.54
C LEU A 162 -14.43 -1.35 -29.70
N GLY A 163 -14.55 -0.65 -28.58
CA GLY A 163 -15.59 -0.86 -27.57
C GLY A 163 -15.21 -1.81 -26.44
N SER A 164 -14.05 -2.47 -26.51
CA SER A 164 -13.48 -3.20 -25.37
C SER A 164 -12.73 -2.25 -24.41
N PRO A 165 -12.60 -2.60 -23.13
CA PRO A 165 -11.72 -1.91 -22.20
C PRO A 165 -10.27 -2.02 -22.68
N ILE A 166 -9.67 -0.91 -23.09
CA ILE A 166 -8.28 -0.81 -23.56
C ILE A 166 -7.68 0.44 -22.92
N GLN A 167 -6.57 0.28 -22.21
CA GLN A 167 -5.86 1.38 -21.59
C GLN A 167 -4.36 1.09 -21.56
N GLY A 168 -3.56 2.12 -21.76
CA GLY A 168 -2.11 2.01 -21.69
C GLY A 168 -1.40 3.28 -22.09
N ASP A 169 -0.09 3.24 -21.97
CA ASP A 169 0.82 4.28 -22.42
C ASP A 169 1.56 3.81 -23.67
N GLY A 170 1.71 4.67 -24.67
CA GLY A 170 2.30 4.32 -25.97
C GLY A 170 2.76 5.53 -26.77
N ASP A 171 3.46 5.33 -27.89
CA ASP A 171 3.91 6.41 -28.77
C ASP A 171 2.80 6.93 -29.67
N ALA A 172 1.78 6.13 -29.90
CA ALA A 172 0.64 6.47 -30.74
C ALA A 172 -0.61 5.67 -30.36
N LEU A 173 -1.78 6.25 -30.60
CA LEU A 173 -3.06 5.56 -30.67
C LEU A 173 -3.45 5.42 -32.14
N LEU A 174 -3.57 4.19 -32.61
CA LEU A 174 -4.12 3.87 -33.92
C LEU A 174 -5.56 3.40 -33.76
N VAL A 175 -6.46 3.92 -34.60
CA VAL A 175 -7.86 3.48 -34.71
C VAL A 175 -8.10 3.02 -36.14
N GLU A 176 -8.37 1.72 -36.33
CA GLU A 176 -8.58 1.14 -37.64
C GLU A 176 -9.87 1.69 -38.27
N LEU A 177 -9.77 2.13 -39.52
CA LEU A 177 -10.87 2.60 -40.35
C LEU A 177 -11.42 1.47 -41.21
N ALA A 178 -10.58 0.90 -42.09
CA ALA A 178 -10.93 -0.21 -42.96
C ALA A 178 -9.68 -0.91 -43.53
N GLY A 179 -9.69 -2.25 -43.56
CA GLY A 179 -8.69 -3.04 -44.28
C GLY A 179 -7.26 -2.86 -43.75
N GLY A 180 -7.10 -2.59 -42.45
CA GLY A 180 -5.80 -2.28 -41.83
C GLY A 180 -5.43 -0.80 -41.85
N ARG A 181 -6.04 0.02 -42.72
CA ARG A 181 -5.81 1.47 -42.74
C ARG A 181 -6.35 2.11 -41.46
N ALA A 182 -5.57 2.94 -40.79
CA ALA A 182 -5.91 3.53 -39.49
C ALA A 182 -5.61 5.03 -39.42
N VAL A 183 -6.35 5.75 -38.57
CA VAL A 183 -5.93 7.07 -38.08
C VAL A 183 -4.93 6.84 -36.96
N CYS A 184 -3.77 7.49 -37.07
CA CYS A 184 -2.68 7.44 -36.10
C CYS A 184 -2.54 8.80 -35.41
N LEU A 185 -2.78 8.78 -34.10
CA LEU A 185 -2.64 9.92 -33.20
C LEU A 185 -1.35 9.76 -32.40
N SER A 186 -0.42 10.70 -32.50
CA SER A 186 0.82 10.68 -31.68
C SER A 186 1.10 12.06 -31.08
N ALA A 187 1.77 12.11 -29.94
CA ALA A 187 2.15 13.35 -29.26
C ALA A 187 3.66 13.36 -29.02
N GLU A 188 4.18 14.46 -28.45
CA GLU A 188 5.56 14.50 -28.01
C GLU A 188 5.76 13.58 -26.80
N GLY A 189 6.59 12.53 -26.95
CA GLY A 189 6.79 11.51 -25.91
C GLY A 189 5.77 10.37 -26.00
N PHE A 190 5.44 9.77 -24.85
CA PHE A 190 4.39 8.75 -24.77
C PHE A 190 3.07 9.39 -24.35
N LEU A 191 2.00 9.03 -25.05
CA LEU A 191 0.63 9.39 -24.70
C LEU A 191 0.03 8.32 -23.79
N HIS A 192 -0.81 8.76 -22.86
CA HIS A 192 -1.70 7.87 -22.14
C HIS A 192 -3.04 7.83 -22.87
N ALA A 193 -3.53 6.64 -23.23
CA ALA A 193 -4.83 6.46 -23.85
C ALA A 193 -5.69 5.49 -23.04
N ARG A 194 -6.99 5.79 -22.94
CA ARG A 194 -7.97 4.90 -22.30
C ARG A 194 -9.31 4.92 -23.03
N SER A 195 -9.92 3.76 -23.21
CA SER A 195 -11.31 3.67 -23.65
C SER A 195 -12.25 3.99 -22.48
N ARG A 196 -13.49 4.36 -22.82
CA ARG A 196 -14.55 4.68 -21.86
C ARG A 196 -15.76 3.78 -22.11
N ASP A 197 -16.79 3.95 -21.29
CA ASP A 197 -18.12 3.33 -21.42
C ASP A 197 -18.91 3.83 -22.65
N TRP A 198 -18.35 4.77 -23.41
CA TRP A 198 -18.89 5.28 -24.68
C TRP A 198 -17.91 5.03 -25.84
N PRO A 199 -18.35 5.07 -27.12
CA PRO A 199 -17.52 4.74 -28.29
C PRO A 199 -16.38 5.74 -28.57
N GLY A 200 -15.26 5.58 -27.86
CA GLY A 200 -14.05 6.37 -28.09
C GLY A 200 -12.98 6.23 -27.03
N PHE A 201 -11.97 7.08 -27.16
CA PHE A 201 -10.80 7.13 -26.31
C PHE A 201 -10.60 8.53 -25.73
N GLU A 202 -10.02 8.59 -24.55
CA GLU A 202 -9.39 9.80 -24.02
C GLU A 202 -7.88 9.65 -24.14
N VAL A 203 -7.21 10.65 -24.68
CA VAL A 203 -5.76 10.70 -24.87
C VAL A 203 -5.20 11.90 -24.13
N ARG A 204 -4.29 11.66 -23.20
CA ARG A 204 -3.62 12.73 -22.45
C ARG A 204 -2.49 13.32 -23.29
N LEU A 205 -2.58 14.63 -23.57
CA LEU A 205 -1.56 15.37 -24.33
C LEU A 205 -0.55 16.03 -23.41
N ARG A 206 -1.00 16.51 -22.24
CA ARG A 206 -0.15 17.12 -21.22
C ARG A 206 -0.63 16.73 -19.84
N PRO A 207 0.23 16.14 -18.98
CA PRO A 207 -0.10 15.88 -17.59
C PRO A 207 0.04 17.13 -16.72
N GLY A 208 -0.76 17.21 -15.66
CA GLY A 208 -0.58 18.17 -14.56
C GLY A 208 -1.06 19.60 -14.83
N ASP A 209 -0.93 20.43 -13.81
CA ASP A 209 -1.26 21.87 -13.85
C ASP A 209 -0.04 22.71 -14.32
N PHE A 210 -0.26 24.00 -14.62
CA PHE A 210 0.81 24.94 -15.03
C PHE A 210 0.59 26.36 -14.50
N GLY A 211 1.62 27.21 -14.49
CA GLY A 211 1.55 28.57 -13.97
C GLY A 211 0.61 29.51 -14.74
N LEU A 212 0.17 30.59 -14.10
CA LEU A 212 -0.69 31.62 -14.73
C LEU A 212 0.01 32.33 -15.90
N ASP A 213 1.31 32.61 -15.74
CA ASP A 213 2.12 33.29 -16.75
C ASP A 213 2.71 32.35 -17.81
N GLU A 214 2.43 31.05 -17.71
CA GLU A 214 2.93 30.05 -18.64
C GLU A 214 2.00 29.92 -19.85
N LYS A 215 2.58 30.01 -21.05
CA LYS A 215 1.94 29.58 -22.30
C LYS A 215 2.48 28.20 -22.66
N VAL A 216 1.69 27.17 -22.39
CA VAL A 216 2.13 25.78 -22.53
C VAL A 216 1.71 25.19 -23.88
N PRO A 217 2.61 24.46 -24.57
CA PRO A 217 2.25 23.72 -25.78
C PRO A 217 1.66 22.35 -25.45
N ALA A 218 0.74 21.90 -26.30
CA ALA A 218 0.26 20.53 -26.43
C ALA A 218 0.22 20.19 -27.92
N THR A 219 1.07 19.26 -28.35
CA THR A 219 1.19 18.88 -29.76
C THR A 219 0.54 17.52 -29.99
N LEU A 220 -0.24 17.42 -31.07
CA LEU A 220 -0.89 16.20 -31.52
C LEU A 220 -0.70 16.04 -33.03
N ASN A 221 -0.03 14.98 -33.48
CA ASN A 221 -0.02 14.58 -34.87
C ASN A 221 -1.28 13.77 -35.16
N VAL A 222 -2.03 14.18 -36.18
CA VAL A 222 -3.16 13.43 -36.74
C VAL A 222 -2.74 12.96 -38.13
N THR A 223 -2.44 11.68 -38.25
CA THR A 223 -1.85 11.09 -39.46
C THR A 223 -2.58 9.79 -39.83
N PHE A 224 -2.20 9.18 -40.94
CA PHE A 224 -2.69 7.86 -41.33
C PHE A 224 -1.57 6.83 -41.36
N ALA A 225 -1.84 5.63 -40.84
CA ALA A 225 -0.88 4.53 -40.77
C ALA A 225 -1.54 3.19 -41.08
N GLU A 226 -0.74 2.14 -41.28
CA GLU A 226 -1.24 0.76 -41.37
C GLU A 226 -1.19 0.08 -40.00
N MET A 227 -2.23 -0.67 -39.68
CA MET A 227 -2.23 -1.63 -38.58
C MET A 227 -1.25 -2.76 -38.90
N PRO A 228 -0.53 -3.29 -37.89
CA PRO A 228 0.26 -4.49 -38.09
C PRO A 228 -0.66 -5.69 -38.36
N SER A 229 -0.17 -6.68 -39.12
CA SER A 229 -0.91 -7.92 -39.36
C SER A 229 -1.03 -8.79 -38.10
N GLU A 230 -0.12 -8.61 -37.14
CA GLU A 230 -0.15 -9.20 -35.81
C GLU A 230 0.28 -8.15 -34.79
N PHE A 231 -0.42 -8.09 -33.67
CA PHE A 231 -0.06 -7.14 -32.62
C PHE A 231 1.02 -7.74 -31.71
N PRO A 232 2.06 -6.97 -31.32
CA PRO A 232 2.99 -7.41 -30.28
C PRO A 232 2.26 -7.80 -29.00
N GLY A 233 2.59 -8.98 -28.46
CA GLY A 233 1.96 -9.54 -27.27
C GLY A 233 0.58 -10.14 -27.51
N GLU A 234 0.11 -10.23 -28.76
CA GLU A 234 -1.16 -10.87 -29.10
C GLU A 234 -1.08 -12.37 -28.83
N ILE A 235 -1.99 -12.85 -27.97
CA ILE A 235 -2.09 -14.26 -27.62
C ILE A 235 -3.26 -14.86 -28.41
N LYS A 236 -2.95 -15.77 -29.34
CA LYS A 236 -3.95 -16.42 -30.21
C LYS A 236 -4.21 -17.88 -29.79
N PRO A 237 -5.44 -18.39 -29.97
CA PRO A 237 -5.70 -19.82 -30.00
C PRO A 237 -4.77 -20.54 -30.98
N ARG A 238 -4.38 -21.76 -30.65
CA ARG A 238 -3.61 -22.65 -31.53
C ARG A 238 -4.36 -23.95 -31.79
N ALA A 239 -4.17 -24.50 -32.98
CA ALA A 239 -4.72 -25.77 -33.40
C ALA A 239 -3.64 -26.56 -34.16
N GLU A 240 -2.60 -26.94 -33.43
CA GLU A 240 -1.48 -27.70 -33.95
C GLU A 240 -1.39 -29.08 -33.28
N LYS A 241 -0.61 -29.98 -33.87
CA LYS A 241 -0.31 -31.28 -33.24
C LYS A 241 0.48 -31.05 -31.95
N LEU A 242 0.05 -31.69 -30.85
CA LEU A 242 0.76 -31.66 -29.58
C LEU A 242 2.19 -32.21 -29.74
N GLU A 243 3.18 -31.36 -29.47
CA GLU A 243 4.59 -31.68 -29.65
C GLU A 243 5.50 -30.74 -28.85
N ILE A 244 6.52 -31.30 -28.18
CA ILE A 244 7.65 -30.53 -27.62
C ILE A 244 8.81 -30.62 -28.61
N ARG A 245 8.91 -29.64 -29.52
CA ARG A 245 9.87 -29.66 -30.64
C ARG A 245 11.30 -29.39 -30.22
N ALA A 246 11.50 -28.42 -29.35
CA ALA A 246 12.79 -28.06 -28.80
C ALA A 246 12.65 -27.63 -27.34
N VAL A 247 13.75 -27.76 -26.60
CA VAL A 247 13.88 -27.23 -25.24
C VAL A 247 15.27 -26.61 -25.14
N THR A 248 15.32 -25.33 -24.79
CA THR A 248 16.56 -24.58 -24.68
C THR A 248 16.76 -24.17 -23.22
N PRO A 249 17.73 -24.77 -22.50
CA PRO A 249 18.07 -24.32 -21.16
C PRO A 249 18.92 -23.05 -21.20
N GLU A 250 18.73 -22.16 -20.23
CA GLU A 250 19.59 -20.98 -20.06
C GLU A 250 21.04 -21.36 -19.69
N ALA A 251 21.21 -22.44 -18.92
CA ALA A 251 22.53 -22.96 -18.52
C ALA A 251 22.54 -24.48 -18.33
N GLY A 252 23.70 -25.10 -18.54
CA GLY A 252 23.94 -26.53 -18.24
C GLY A 252 24.37 -26.81 -16.79
N THR A 253 24.89 -25.78 -16.12
CA THR A 253 25.27 -25.78 -14.70
C THR A 253 24.47 -24.71 -13.98
N VAL A 254 23.95 -25.04 -12.80
CA VAL A 254 23.05 -24.17 -12.03
C VAL A 254 23.60 -24.02 -10.61
N PRO A 255 23.73 -22.81 -10.06
CA PRO A 255 24.13 -22.65 -8.67
C PRO A 255 23.04 -23.19 -7.72
N LEU A 256 23.41 -23.73 -6.57
CA LEU A 256 22.49 -24.13 -5.51
C LEU A 256 21.59 -22.93 -5.13
N TYR A 257 20.30 -23.16 -5.07
CA TYR A 257 19.18 -22.21 -4.95
C TYR A 257 19.04 -21.21 -6.11
N GLY A 258 19.84 -21.35 -7.17
CA GLY A 258 19.74 -20.55 -8.38
C GLY A 258 18.63 -21.02 -9.32
N LYS A 259 18.26 -20.12 -10.23
CA LYS A 259 17.26 -20.36 -11.28
C LYS A 259 17.81 -21.27 -12.38
N LEU A 260 17.05 -22.31 -12.71
CA LEU A 260 17.10 -23.00 -14.00
C LEU A 260 15.84 -22.64 -14.78
N GLU A 261 16.02 -21.95 -15.90
CA GLU A 261 14.93 -21.60 -16.81
C GLU A 261 15.07 -22.38 -18.12
N LEU A 262 13.96 -22.96 -18.57
CA LEU A 262 13.85 -23.68 -19.84
C LEU A 262 12.87 -22.94 -20.76
N ASP A 263 13.32 -22.52 -21.94
CA ASP A 263 12.44 -22.18 -23.06
C ASP A 263 11.95 -23.46 -23.72
N VAL A 264 10.62 -23.63 -23.79
CA VAL A 264 10.00 -24.83 -24.34
C VAL A 264 9.25 -24.47 -25.62
N ASP A 265 9.67 -25.03 -26.74
CA ASP A 265 8.98 -24.92 -28.02
C ASP A 265 7.82 -25.94 -28.05
N LEU A 266 6.75 -25.61 -27.33
CA LEU A 266 5.55 -26.41 -27.20
C LEU A 266 4.49 -25.96 -28.22
N HIS A 267 4.07 -26.91 -29.05
CA HIS A 267 2.94 -26.80 -29.96
C HIS A 267 1.80 -27.71 -29.50
N GLY A 268 0.56 -27.37 -29.85
CA GLY A 268 -0.63 -28.09 -29.44
C GLY A 268 -1.90 -27.36 -29.81
N THR A 269 -3.02 -27.83 -29.25
CA THR A 269 -4.35 -27.27 -29.48
C THR A 269 -4.90 -26.65 -28.20
N TRP A 270 -5.08 -25.33 -28.19
CA TRP A 270 -5.64 -24.58 -27.07
C TRP A 270 -6.35 -23.30 -27.53
N ASP A 271 -7.37 -22.88 -26.80
CA ASP A 271 -8.03 -21.59 -26.88
C ASP A 271 -7.44 -20.60 -25.86
N ASN A 272 -7.07 -21.08 -24.67
CA ASN A 272 -6.41 -20.29 -23.62
C ASN A 272 -5.13 -20.98 -23.13
N PRO A 273 -3.92 -20.46 -23.41
CA PRO A 273 -2.68 -21.09 -22.96
C PRO A 273 -2.44 -20.98 -21.45
N PHE A 274 -3.26 -20.22 -20.72
CA PHE A 274 -3.20 -20.10 -19.27
C PHE A 274 -4.08 -21.12 -18.55
N ASP A 275 -5.01 -21.79 -19.26
CA ASP A 275 -5.92 -22.76 -18.65
C ASP A 275 -5.30 -24.17 -18.70
N PRO A 276 -4.90 -24.76 -17.54
CA PRO A 276 -4.32 -26.09 -17.50
C PRO A 276 -5.27 -27.22 -17.94
N ASP A 277 -6.59 -26.98 -17.96
CA ASP A 277 -7.58 -27.94 -18.47
C ASP A 277 -7.61 -27.96 -20.01
N ASP A 278 -7.11 -26.92 -20.67
CA ASP A 278 -7.02 -26.80 -22.13
C ASP A 278 -5.64 -27.24 -22.62
N VAL A 279 -4.58 -26.68 -22.03
CA VAL A 279 -3.19 -27.07 -22.23
C VAL A 279 -2.36 -26.89 -20.96
N SER A 280 -1.59 -27.92 -20.62
CA SER A 280 -0.65 -27.87 -19.49
C SER A 280 0.74 -28.32 -19.89
N LEU A 281 1.73 -27.71 -19.25
CA LEU A 281 3.13 -28.13 -19.24
C LEU A 281 3.52 -28.30 -17.78
N ASP A 282 4.10 -29.45 -17.43
CA ASP A 282 4.62 -29.77 -16.11
C ASP A 282 6.05 -30.33 -16.23
N GLY A 283 6.91 -30.01 -15.27
CA GLY A 283 8.24 -30.60 -15.13
C GLY A 283 8.27 -31.59 -13.96
N GLU A 284 8.46 -32.88 -14.24
CA GLU A 284 8.83 -33.86 -13.21
C GLU A 284 10.32 -33.74 -12.93
N VAL A 285 10.67 -33.25 -11.74
CA VAL A 285 12.06 -33.00 -11.34
C VAL A 285 12.57 -34.14 -10.48
N THR A 286 13.78 -34.62 -10.76
CA THR A 286 14.50 -35.59 -9.93
C THR A 286 15.86 -35.01 -9.53
N THR A 287 16.08 -34.90 -8.23
CA THR A 287 17.33 -34.40 -7.60
C THR A 287 18.36 -35.52 -7.43
N ALA A 288 19.57 -35.17 -6.97
CA ALA A 288 20.68 -36.11 -6.77
C ALA A 288 20.34 -37.24 -5.76
N SER A 289 19.60 -36.93 -4.70
CA SER A 289 19.11 -37.90 -3.70
C SER A 289 18.01 -38.82 -4.21
N GLY A 290 17.45 -38.54 -5.39
CA GLY A 290 16.28 -39.22 -5.92
C GLY A 290 14.93 -38.63 -5.45
N ARG A 291 14.93 -37.52 -4.69
CA ARG A 291 13.69 -36.77 -4.38
C ARG A 291 13.03 -36.33 -5.68
N ARG A 292 11.72 -36.58 -5.78
CA ARG A 292 10.89 -36.20 -6.93
C ARG A 292 9.81 -35.21 -6.54
N TYR A 293 9.54 -34.25 -7.41
CA TYR A 293 8.43 -33.31 -7.30
C TYR A 293 7.99 -32.84 -8.69
N VAL A 294 6.76 -32.34 -8.79
CA VAL A 294 6.23 -31.75 -10.02
C VAL A 294 6.28 -30.24 -9.86
N LEU A 295 6.71 -29.55 -10.92
CA LEU A 295 6.62 -28.11 -11.00
C LEU A 295 5.81 -27.70 -12.23
N PRO A 296 4.76 -26.88 -12.06
CA PRO A 296 4.05 -26.26 -13.15
C PRO A 296 4.97 -25.48 -14.11
N GLY A 297 4.88 -25.77 -15.41
CA GLY A 297 5.27 -24.84 -16.46
C GLY A 297 4.17 -23.81 -16.73
N PHE A 298 4.51 -22.75 -17.45
CA PHE A 298 3.60 -21.63 -17.72
C PHE A 298 3.85 -21.00 -19.09
N PHE A 299 2.81 -20.34 -19.61
CA PHE A 299 2.89 -19.47 -20.77
C PHE A 299 3.15 -18.02 -20.34
N MET A 300 4.00 -17.30 -21.08
CA MET A 300 4.22 -15.88 -20.83
C MET A 300 4.52 -15.12 -22.12
N VAL A 301 4.26 -13.81 -22.09
CA VAL A 301 4.75 -12.85 -23.09
C VAL A 301 5.93 -12.10 -22.49
N ALA A 302 7.08 -12.12 -23.15
CA ALA A 302 8.26 -11.37 -22.70
C ALA A 302 8.00 -9.86 -22.86
N HIS A 303 8.43 -9.06 -21.88
CA HIS A 303 8.30 -7.61 -21.92
C HIS A 303 9.62 -6.93 -21.60
N ARG A 304 9.96 -5.90 -22.39
CA ARG A 304 11.02 -4.96 -22.06
C ARG A 304 10.42 -3.77 -21.30
N ARG A 305 11.05 -3.42 -20.17
CA ARG A 305 10.70 -2.22 -19.41
C ARG A 305 11.51 -1.03 -19.92
N GLU A 306 10.83 0.07 -20.21
CA GLU A 306 11.47 1.33 -20.62
C GLU A 306 10.90 2.50 -19.81
N LEU A 307 11.76 3.31 -19.20
CA LEU A 307 11.36 4.53 -18.51
C LEU A 307 11.68 5.75 -19.39
N ARG A 308 10.67 6.55 -19.74
CA ARG A 308 10.84 7.79 -20.49
C ARG A 308 9.92 8.88 -19.94
N ASN A 309 10.48 10.06 -19.64
CA ASN A 309 9.74 11.21 -19.11
C ASN A 309 8.90 10.89 -17.86
N GLY A 310 9.37 9.98 -17.00
CA GLY A 310 8.66 9.56 -15.79
C GLY A 310 7.57 8.49 -16.00
N THR A 311 7.32 8.06 -17.24
CA THR A 311 6.38 6.97 -17.55
C THR A 311 7.13 5.68 -17.82
N GLU A 312 6.77 4.63 -17.09
CA GLU A 312 7.27 3.28 -17.33
C GLU A 312 6.38 2.55 -18.34
N LEU A 313 6.98 2.11 -19.44
CA LEU A 313 6.36 1.22 -20.41
C LEU A 313 6.80 -0.22 -20.18
N ALA A 314 5.86 -1.14 -20.37
CA ALA A 314 6.13 -2.55 -20.56
C ALA A 314 5.81 -2.90 -22.02
N ILE A 315 6.84 -3.09 -22.84
CA ILE A 315 6.73 -3.31 -24.29
C ILE A 315 6.83 -4.81 -24.55
N PRO A 316 5.82 -5.46 -25.15
CA PRO A 316 5.90 -6.87 -25.54
C PRO A 316 7.04 -7.11 -26.55
N GLU A 317 7.82 -8.17 -26.36
CA GLU A 317 8.94 -8.56 -27.25
C GLU A 317 8.61 -9.77 -28.14
N ASP A 318 7.52 -10.48 -27.86
CA ASP A 318 7.04 -11.63 -28.61
C ASP A 318 5.52 -11.79 -28.49
N ASN A 319 4.98 -12.86 -29.09
CA ASN A 319 3.57 -13.26 -29.01
C ASN A 319 3.37 -14.49 -28.10
N GLY A 320 4.27 -14.62 -27.13
CA GLY A 320 4.22 -15.59 -26.08
C GLY A 320 4.97 -16.90 -26.34
N ARG A 321 5.41 -17.50 -25.23
CA ARG A 321 6.27 -18.69 -25.16
C ARG A 321 5.99 -19.51 -23.91
N TRP A 322 6.33 -20.79 -23.96
CA TRP A 322 6.25 -21.69 -22.81
C TRP A 322 7.57 -21.74 -22.05
N LYS A 323 7.48 -21.74 -20.72
CA LYS A 323 8.61 -21.75 -19.80
C LYS A 323 8.41 -22.80 -18.70
N LEU A 324 9.52 -23.33 -18.22
CA LEU A 324 9.62 -23.94 -16.89
C LEU A 324 10.71 -23.18 -16.13
N ARG A 325 10.40 -22.68 -14.93
CA ARG A 325 11.35 -22.02 -14.03
C ARG A 325 11.44 -22.80 -12.74
N LEU A 326 12.62 -23.27 -12.35
CA LEU A 326 12.81 -24.01 -11.10
C LEU A 326 14.04 -23.53 -10.34
N ALA A 327 14.07 -23.76 -9.03
CA ALA A 327 15.25 -23.55 -8.19
C ALA A 327 15.99 -24.87 -7.97
N ALA A 328 17.30 -24.87 -8.17
CA ALA A 328 18.14 -26.04 -7.91
C ALA A 328 18.37 -26.20 -6.40
N THR A 329 17.78 -27.21 -5.74
CA THR A 329 17.76 -27.31 -4.27
C THR A 329 18.70 -28.35 -3.66
N GLU A 330 19.48 -29.04 -4.49
CA GLU A 330 20.39 -30.09 -4.05
C GLU A 330 21.62 -30.17 -4.98
N LEU A 331 22.82 -30.30 -4.40
CA LEU A 331 24.07 -30.43 -5.15
C LEU A 331 24.10 -31.72 -5.97
N GLY A 332 24.75 -31.67 -7.14
CA GLY A 332 24.93 -32.82 -8.01
C GLY A 332 23.94 -32.88 -9.18
N PRO A 333 23.65 -34.07 -9.74
CA PRO A 333 22.85 -34.19 -10.95
C PRO A 333 21.39 -33.82 -10.71
N LEU A 334 20.83 -33.04 -11.62
CA LEU A 334 19.42 -32.68 -11.69
C LEU A 334 18.86 -33.12 -13.04
N ARG A 335 17.70 -33.79 -13.02
CA ARG A 335 17.00 -34.24 -14.23
C ARG A 335 15.58 -33.71 -14.25
N VAL A 336 15.13 -33.32 -15.44
CA VAL A 336 13.77 -32.82 -15.65
C VAL A 336 13.13 -33.62 -16.77
N ARG A 337 11.92 -34.12 -16.54
CA ARG A 337 11.06 -34.67 -17.59
C ARG A 337 9.88 -33.75 -17.79
N LEU A 338 9.80 -33.11 -18.95
CA LEU A 338 8.66 -32.29 -19.33
C LEU A 338 7.51 -33.19 -19.77
N ILE A 339 6.31 -32.88 -19.30
CA ILE A 339 5.05 -33.51 -19.68
C ILE A 339 4.12 -32.41 -20.16
N ALA A 340 3.71 -32.48 -21.43
CA ALA A 340 2.70 -31.58 -21.97
C ALA A 340 1.42 -32.35 -22.29
N ARG A 341 0.27 -31.75 -21.97
CA ARG A 341 -1.05 -32.32 -22.21
C ARG A 341 -1.95 -31.26 -22.83
N ASP A 342 -2.73 -31.68 -23.82
CA ASP A 342 -3.85 -30.91 -24.36
C ASP A 342 -5.03 -31.85 -24.64
N ARG A 343 -6.09 -31.35 -25.27
CA ARG A 343 -7.27 -32.15 -25.66
C ARG A 343 -6.97 -33.31 -26.63
N SER A 344 -5.82 -33.31 -27.31
CA SER A 344 -5.40 -34.33 -28.27
C SER A 344 -4.60 -35.49 -27.63
N GLY A 345 -3.99 -35.26 -26.46
CA GLY A 345 -3.26 -36.31 -25.75
C GLY A 345 -2.18 -35.81 -24.79
N THR A 346 -1.10 -36.58 -24.68
CA THR A 346 0.03 -36.27 -23.79
C THR A 346 1.34 -36.62 -24.49
N VAL A 347 2.33 -35.73 -24.40
CA VAL A 347 3.70 -35.95 -24.86
C VAL A 347 4.66 -35.70 -23.71
N ALA A 348 5.83 -36.35 -23.76
CA ALA A 348 6.85 -36.15 -22.74
C ALA A 348 8.24 -36.07 -23.37
N ARG A 349 9.15 -35.33 -22.73
CA ARG A 349 10.53 -35.15 -23.16
C ARG A 349 11.47 -35.01 -21.97
N ASP A 350 12.51 -35.85 -21.92
CA ASP A 350 13.58 -35.69 -20.94
C ASP A 350 14.52 -34.54 -21.34
N VAL A 351 14.95 -33.76 -20.35
CA VAL A 351 15.81 -32.58 -20.51
C VAL A 351 16.94 -32.63 -19.47
N GLY A 352 18.15 -32.27 -19.90
CA GLY A 352 19.37 -32.40 -19.11
C GLY A 352 20.20 -33.64 -19.52
N PRO A 353 21.13 -34.11 -18.66
CA PRO A 353 21.27 -33.74 -17.25
C PRO A 353 21.81 -32.32 -17.04
N PHE A 354 21.44 -31.73 -15.91
CA PHE A 354 22.04 -30.50 -15.38
C PHE A 354 22.91 -30.83 -14.18
N THR A 355 23.90 -29.98 -13.89
CA THR A 355 24.74 -30.11 -12.68
C THR A 355 24.49 -28.94 -11.75
N VAL A 356 24.20 -29.23 -10.48
CA VAL A 356 24.02 -28.22 -9.44
C VAL A 356 25.33 -28.07 -8.66
N GLU A 357 25.84 -26.84 -8.59
CA GLU A 357 27.11 -26.51 -7.94
C GLU A 357 26.91 -25.63 -6.70
N PRO A 358 27.87 -25.59 -5.75
CA PRO A 358 27.80 -24.71 -4.58
C PRO A 358 27.62 -23.23 -4.97
N SER A 359 26.86 -22.50 -4.16
CA SER A 359 26.62 -21.07 -4.34
C SER A 359 26.76 -20.31 -3.02
N ARG A 360 26.66 -18.99 -3.07
CA ARG A 360 26.59 -18.12 -1.89
C ARG A 360 25.15 -17.90 -1.39
N SER A 361 24.15 -18.42 -2.10
CA SER A 361 22.75 -18.24 -1.71
C SER A 361 22.49 -18.88 -0.36
N LYS A 362 21.69 -18.20 0.47
CA LYS A 362 21.29 -18.68 1.80
C LYS A 362 20.19 -19.75 1.69
N GLY A 363 19.53 -19.86 0.54
CA GLY A 363 18.36 -20.70 0.32
C GLY A 363 17.07 -20.00 0.71
N PHE A 364 15.99 -20.77 0.84
CA PHE A 364 14.65 -20.23 1.10
C PHE A 364 14.47 -19.92 2.59
N LEU A 365 13.60 -18.96 2.89
CA LEU A 365 13.17 -18.64 4.25
C LEU A 365 12.17 -19.67 4.78
N ARG A 366 12.34 -20.03 6.05
CA ARG A 366 11.55 -21.01 6.80
C ARG A 366 11.23 -20.46 8.19
N GLN A 367 10.22 -21.04 8.84
CA GLN A 367 10.17 -21.03 10.30
C GLN A 367 11.44 -21.69 10.85
N SER A 368 12.06 -21.07 11.84
CA SER A 368 13.26 -21.61 12.47
C SER A 368 12.97 -22.95 13.13
N ARG A 369 13.91 -23.89 12.97
CA ARG A 369 13.87 -25.21 13.63
C ARG A 369 14.27 -25.13 15.11
N VAL A 370 14.89 -24.02 15.52
CA VAL A 370 15.31 -23.78 16.91
C VAL A 370 14.19 -23.13 17.69
N ASP A 371 13.61 -22.06 17.15
CA ASP A 371 12.49 -21.31 17.71
C ASP A 371 11.50 -20.92 16.59
N PRO A 372 10.36 -21.63 16.47
CA PRO A 372 9.38 -21.38 15.41
C PRO A 372 8.78 -19.96 15.37
N ARG A 373 9.04 -19.11 16.37
CA ARG A 373 8.64 -17.69 16.35
C ARG A 373 9.50 -16.80 15.46
N TYR A 374 10.58 -17.32 14.90
CA TYR A 374 11.51 -16.55 14.09
C TYR A 374 11.78 -17.23 12.74
N LEU A 375 12.38 -16.49 11.83
CA LEU A 375 12.73 -16.96 10.50
C LEU A 375 14.20 -17.35 10.39
N GLN A 376 14.46 -18.35 9.56
CA GLN A 376 15.80 -18.87 9.27
C GLN A 376 15.86 -19.30 7.81
N PHE A 377 17.01 -19.10 7.17
CA PHE A 377 17.29 -19.63 5.84
C PHE A 377 17.55 -21.14 5.87
N ASP A 378 17.38 -21.83 4.72
CA ASP A 378 17.68 -23.26 4.61
C ASP A 378 19.13 -23.62 5.03
N ASN A 379 20.09 -22.71 4.84
CA ASN A 379 21.48 -22.89 5.30
C ASN A 379 21.70 -22.67 6.81
N GLY A 380 20.65 -22.30 7.55
CA GLY A 380 20.70 -22.03 8.98
C GLY A 380 20.98 -20.58 9.39
N ALA A 381 21.19 -19.67 8.45
CA ALA A 381 21.41 -18.25 8.77
C ALA A 381 20.11 -17.59 9.32
N PRO A 382 20.22 -16.71 10.32
CA PRO A 382 19.08 -16.00 10.89
C PRO A 382 18.50 -14.97 9.91
N PHE A 383 17.20 -14.68 10.03
CA PHE A 383 16.56 -13.58 9.30
C PHE A 383 15.62 -12.78 10.20
N CYS A 384 15.80 -11.45 10.23
CA CYS A 384 14.94 -10.50 10.91
C CYS A 384 14.42 -9.50 9.85
N PRO A 385 13.14 -9.56 9.46
CA PRO A 385 12.55 -8.64 8.50
C PRO A 385 12.48 -7.22 9.06
N ILE A 386 13.12 -6.28 8.37
CA ILE A 386 13.09 -4.85 8.65
C ILE A 386 12.64 -4.16 7.38
N GLY A 387 11.50 -3.47 7.44
CA GLY A 387 10.85 -2.91 6.27
C GLY A 387 9.64 -2.06 6.62
N HIS A 388 9.14 -1.30 5.65
CA HIS A 388 7.84 -0.65 5.71
C HIS A 388 6.95 -1.02 4.52
N ASN A 389 5.67 -0.66 4.60
CA ASN A 389 4.75 -0.90 3.51
C ASN A 389 5.04 0.06 2.36
N LEU A 390 5.44 -0.52 1.23
CA LEU A 390 5.36 0.05 -0.09
C LEU A 390 4.43 -0.85 -0.92
N PRO A 391 3.11 -0.76 -0.74
CA PRO A 391 2.18 -1.77 -1.22
C PRO A 391 1.91 -1.64 -2.73
N ILE A 392 2.03 -0.43 -3.29
CA ILE A 392 1.69 -0.11 -4.67
C ILE A 392 2.95 0.10 -5.48
N TYR A 393 3.10 -0.65 -6.57
CA TYR A 393 4.30 -0.68 -7.42
C TYR A 393 4.74 0.70 -7.95
N HIS A 394 3.78 1.55 -8.30
CA HIS A 394 4.03 2.94 -8.67
C HIS A 394 3.72 3.84 -7.49
N THR A 395 4.75 4.47 -6.95
CA THR A 395 4.61 5.49 -5.91
C THR A 395 4.59 6.88 -6.50
N SER A 396 3.90 7.80 -5.85
CA SER A 396 3.87 9.22 -6.23
C SER A 396 5.30 9.79 -6.36
N GLY A 397 5.74 10.04 -7.60
CA GLY A 397 7.04 10.67 -7.88
C GLY A 397 8.27 9.75 -7.92
N GLN A 398 8.12 8.44 -7.73
CA GLN A 398 9.25 7.49 -7.77
C GLN A 398 8.85 6.13 -8.38
N THR A 399 9.79 5.46 -9.04
CA THR A 399 9.59 4.08 -9.51
C THR A 399 9.77 3.08 -8.37
N GLY A 400 9.08 1.94 -8.41
CA GLY A 400 9.24 0.88 -7.39
C GLY A 400 10.70 0.45 -7.20
N GLU A 401 11.48 0.38 -8.28
CA GLU A 401 12.91 0.07 -8.20
C GLU A 401 13.69 1.13 -7.39
N ALA A 402 13.48 2.41 -7.69
CA ALA A 402 14.20 3.47 -6.99
C ALA A 402 13.80 3.53 -5.50
N ALA A 403 12.53 3.28 -5.18
CA ALA A 403 12.04 3.22 -3.81
C ALA A 403 12.68 2.05 -3.03
N ILE A 404 12.68 0.83 -3.59
CA ILE A 404 13.30 -0.35 -2.95
C ILE A 404 14.81 -0.17 -2.77
N ARG A 405 15.52 0.43 -3.75
CA ARG A 405 16.95 0.76 -3.58
C ARG A 405 17.19 1.73 -2.43
N LYS A 406 16.31 2.72 -2.24
CA LYS A 406 16.38 3.67 -1.11
C LYS A 406 16.15 2.96 0.23
N MET A 407 15.15 2.09 0.30
CA MET A 407 14.88 1.23 1.47
C MET A 407 16.09 0.36 1.82
N ALA A 408 16.64 -0.36 0.84
CA ALA A 408 17.79 -1.23 1.04
C ALA A 408 19.03 -0.44 1.54
N ALA A 409 19.27 0.76 1.00
CA ALA A 409 20.35 1.63 1.44
C ALA A 409 20.20 2.09 2.90
N ALA A 410 18.96 2.14 3.43
CA ALA A 410 18.67 2.46 4.83
C ALA A 410 18.78 1.25 5.78
N GLY A 411 19.10 0.05 5.26
CA GLY A 411 19.22 -1.18 6.05
C GLY A 411 17.93 -1.99 6.14
N GLU A 412 16.89 -1.63 5.39
CA GLU A 412 15.72 -2.47 5.20
C GLU A 412 16.04 -3.66 4.28
N ASN A 413 15.36 -4.78 4.47
CA ASN A 413 15.57 -6.02 3.71
C ASN A 413 14.26 -6.71 3.32
N TYR A 414 13.13 -6.05 3.53
CA TYR A 414 11.81 -6.64 3.41
C TYR A 414 10.76 -5.61 2.98
N ASN A 415 9.84 -6.00 2.09
CA ASN A 415 8.67 -5.21 1.70
C ASN A 415 7.46 -6.15 1.48
N ARG A 416 6.26 -5.57 1.51
CA ARG A 416 5.00 -6.23 1.20
C ARG A 416 4.38 -5.58 -0.04
N TRP A 417 4.20 -6.38 -1.11
CA TRP A 417 3.62 -5.92 -2.37
C TRP A 417 2.17 -6.39 -2.52
N TRP A 418 1.29 -5.49 -2.96
CA TRP A 418 -0.07 -5.85 -3.36
C TRP A 418 -0.16 -6.18 -4.84
N MET A 419 -0.70 -7.35 -5.13
CA MET A 419 -1.14 -7.76 -6.46
C MET A 419 -2.56 -7.24 -6.74
N ALA A 420 -2.80 -5.95 -6.46
CA ALA A 420 -4.08 -5.28 -6.66
C ALA A 420 -4.33 -4.88 -8.12
N SER A 421 -5.59 -4.61 -8.48
CA SER A 421 -6.02 -4.18 -9.82
C SER A 421 -5.30 -2.95 -10.38
N TYR A 422 -4.83 -2.07 -9.50
CA TYR A 422 -4.11 -0.84 -9.81
C TYR A 422 -2.58 -0.96 -9.63
N GLY A 423 -2.06 -2.20 -9.59
CA GLY A 423 -0.63 -2.49 -9.43
C GLY A 423 -0.23 -3.82 -10.07
N LEU A 424 0.25 -4.77 -9.26
CA LEU A 424 0.81 -6.05 -9.72
C LEU A 424 -0.24 -7.16 -9.93
N GLY A 425 -1.53 -6.83 -9.86
CA GLY A 425 -2.61 -7.81 -10.02
C GLY A 425 -2.68 -8.40 -11.42
N ILE A 426 -2.62 -9.74 -11.50
CA ILE A 426 -2.62 -10.44 -12.78
C ILE A 426 -4.01 -10.80 -13.31
N GLU A 427 -5.00 -11.01 -12.44
CA GLU A 427 -6.36 -11.47 -12.78
C GLU A 427 -7.28 -10.28 -13.08
N TRP A 428 -6.84 -9.38 -13.97
CA TRP A 428 -7.51 -8.12 -14.28
C TRP A 428 -7.56 -7.84 -15.79
N GLU A 429 -7.49 -8.89 -16.60
CA GLU A 429 -7.84 -8.85 -18.01
C GLU A 429 -9.36 -8.87 -18.21
N GLY A 430 -9.82 -8.55 -19.43
CA GLY A 430 -11.25 -8.53 -19.76
C GLY A 430 -11.97 -9.90 -19.69
N LYS A 431 -11.23 -10.99 -19.43
CA LYS A 431 -11.75 -12.34 -19.25
C LYS A 431 -11.00 -13.02 -18.11
N VAL A 432 -11.72 -13.51 -17.10
CA VAL A 432 -11.13 -14.27 -15.98
C VAL A 432 -10.40 -15.52 -16.50
N GLY A 433 -9.26 -15.85 -15.91
CA GLY A 433 -8.34 -16.88 -16.38
C GLY A 433 -7.38 -16.41 -17.48
N TRP A 434 -7.35 -15.11 -17.80
CA TRP A 434 -6.34 -14.47 -18.64
C TRP A 434 -5.52 -13.51 -17.79
N TYR A 435 -4.19 -13.57 -17.92
CA TYR A 435 -3.29 -12.89 -16.99
C TYR A 435 -2.55 -11.71 -17.61
N ARG A 436 -2.53 -10.57 -16.90
CA ARG A 436 -1.81 -9.35 -17.27
C ARG A 436 -0.30 -9.57 -17.33
N GLN A 437 0.22 -9.83 -18.53
CA GLN A 437 1.63 -10.15 -18.72
C GLN A 437 2.59 -8.99 -18.41
N ALA A 438 2.16 -7.75 -18.63
CA ALA A 438 2.94 -6.57 -18.25
C ALA A 438 3.11 -6.43 -16.73
N ALA A 439 2.06 -6.66 -15.94
CA ALA A 439 2.13 -6.68 -14.48
C ALA A 439 3.02 -7.83 -13.99
N ALA A 440 2.88 -9.00 -14.61
CA ALA A 440 3.69 -10.17 -14.28
C ALA A 440 5.20 -9.96 -14.59
N ALA A 441 5.53 -9.26 -15.67
CA ALA A 441 6.92 -8.90 -15.99
C ALA A 441 7.51 -7.85 -15.05
N ARG A 442 6.70 -6.94 -14.50
CA ARG A 442 7.14 -6.02 -13.43
C ARG A 442 7.50 -6.78 -12.16
N LEU A 443 6.72 -7.79 -11.80
CA LEU A 443 7.05 -8.65 -10.66
C LEU A 443 8.32 -9.49 -10.91
N ASP A 444 8.52 -10.01 -12.13
CA ASP A 444 9.80 -10.65 -12.51
C ASP A 444 10.98 -9.69 -12.24
N ALA A 445 10.90 -8.44 -12.70
CA ALA A 445 11.95 -7.45 -12.51
C ALA A 445 12.16 -7.06 -11.03
N MET A 446 11.12 -7.07 -10.20
CA MET A 446 11.28 -6.83 -8.76
C MET A 446 11.98 -7.99 -8.07
N LEU A 447 11.75 -9.24 -8.49
CA LEU A 447 12.48 -10.40 -7.96
C LEU A 447 13.95 -10.40 -8.39
N ASP A 448 14.26 -9.97 -9.61
CA ASP A 448 15.66 -9.76 -10.04
C ASP A 448 16.34 -8.68 -9.18
N LEU A 449 15.64 -7.57 -8.90
CA LEU A 449 16.12 -6.52 -8.00
C LEU A 449 16.31 -7.04 -6.56
N ALA A 450 15.44 -7.93 -6.10
CA ALA A 450 15.53 -8.52 -4.77
C ALA A 450 16.75 -9.44 -4.64
N GLU A 451 17.08 -10.20 -5.68
CA GLU A 451 18.33 -10.97 -5.75
C GLU A 451 19.56 -10.06 -5.69
N GLU A 452 19.55 -8.94 -6.43
CA GLU A 452 20.63 -7.95 -6.41
C GLU A 452 20.87 -7.36 -5.02
N LEU A 453 19.79 -7.01 -4.30
CA LEU A 453 19.84 -6.26 -3.04
C LEU A 453 19.81 -7.15 -1.79
N ASP A 454 19.71 -8.47 -1.93
CA ASP A 454 19.44 -9.40 -0.82
C ASP A 454 18.15 -9.02 -0.04
N PHE A 455 17.11 -8.68 -0.80
CA PHE A 455 15.83 -8.18 -0.33
C PHE A 455 14.75 -9.28 -0.47
N TYR A 456 13.67 -9.20 0.30
CA TYR A 456 12.64 -10.25 0.34
C TYR A 456 11.22 -9.68 0.31
N TYR A 457 10.30 -10.36 -0.35
CA TYR A 457 8.93 -9.87 -0.51
C TYR A 457 7.87 -10.80 0.07
N MET A 458 6.92 -10.21 0.79
CA MET A 458 5.59 -10.78 0.99
C MET A 458 4.71 -10.38 -0.19
N LEU A 459 4.12 -11.36 -0.86
CA LEU A 459 3.27 -11.14 -2.03
C LEU A 459 1.80 -11.32 -1.65
N CYS A 460 1.11 -10.20 -1.46
CA CYS A 460 -0.32 -10.14 -1.15
C CYS A 460 -1.14 -10.27 -2.43
N MET A 461 -1.78 -11.43 -2.62
CA MET A 461 -2.39 -11.81 -3.90
C MET A 461 -3.73 -11.11 -4.19
N ASP A 462 -4.47 -10.71 -3.16
CA ASP A 462 -5.76 -10.03 -3.29
C ASP A 462 -5.88 -8.89 -2.27
N THR A 463 -6.76 -7.91 -2.50
CA THR A 463 -7.02 -6.85 -1.52
C THR A 463 -8.51 -6.55 -1.42
N HIS A 464 -9.00 -6.17 -0.23
CA HIS A 464 -10.43 -5.91 -0.06
C HIS A 464 -10.94 -4.76 -0.96
N GLN A 465 -10.09 -3.80 -1.34
CA GLN A 465 -10.47 -2.69 -2.22
C GLN A 465 -10.95 -3.18 -3.59
N ASP A 466 -10.42 -4.32 -4.07
CA ASP A 466 -10.83 -4.95 -5.32
C ASP A 466 -12.19 -5.67 -5.23
N PHE A 467 -12.76 -5.79 -4.03
CA PHE A 467 -14.05 -6.43 -3.75
C PHE A 467 -15.10 -5.48 -3.15
N LEU A 468 -14.74 -4.22 -2.88
CA LEU A 468 -15.68 -3.18 -2.46
C LEU A 468 -16.20 -2.40 -3.67
N GLU A 469 -17.47 -2.01 -3.63
CA GLU A 469 -18.09 -1.01 -4.51
C GLU A 469 -17.60 -1.04 -5.98
N ASP A 470 -16.88 0.00 -6.42
CA ASP A 470 -16.35 0.16 -7.77
C ASP A 470 -15.22 -0.83 -8.11
N GLY A 471 -14.54 -1.39 -7.10
CA GLY A 471 -13.65 -2.54 -7.25
C GLY A 471 -14.44 -3.77 -7.69
N TRP A 472 -15.49 -4.16 -6.96
CA TRP A 472 -16.33 -5.30 -7.33
C TRP A 472 -17.04 -5.13 -8.66
N ARG A 473 -17.51 -3.92 -8.98
CA ARG A 473 -18.13 -3.61 -10.29
C ARG A 473 -17.20 -3.91 -11.46
N ARG A 474 -15.89 -3.76 -11.29
CA ARG A 474 -14.87 -3.99 -12.33
C ARG A 474 -14.14 -5.32 -12.19
N ASN A 475 -14.38 -6.05 -11.10
CA ASN A 475 -13.70 -7.31 -10.81
C ASN A 475 -14.06 -8.38 -11.87
N PRO A 476 -13.08 -9.07 -12.49
CA PRO A 476 -13.36 -10.08 -13.51
C PRO A 476 -14.14 -11.30 -13.02
N TYR A 477 -14.19 -11.56 -11.71
CA TYR A 477 -15.05 -12.61 -11.15
C TYR A 477 -16.54 -12.23 -11.17
N ASN A 478 -16.86 -10.94 -11.25
CA ASN A 478 -18.24 -10.48 -11.31
C ASN A 478 -18.89 -10.90 -12.64
N ALA A 479 -20.09 -11.47 -12.56
CA ALA A 479 -20.86 -11.92 -13.71
C ALA A 479 -21.21 -10.81 -14.70
N ALA A 480 -21.30 -9.56 -14.24
CA ALA A 480 -21.45 -8.39 -15.12
C ALA A 480 -20.26 -8.21 -16.08
N ASN A 481 -19.08 -8.73 -15.72
CA ASN A 481 -17.84 -8.71 -16.51
C ASN A 481 -17.53 -10.07 -17.17
N GLY A 482 -18.49 -11.01 -17.16
CA GLY A 482 -18.31 -12.35 -17.72
C GLY A 482 -17.72 -13.39 -16.75
N GLY A 483 -17.52 -13.03 -15.48
CA GLY A 483 -17.11 -13.96 -14.43
C GLY A 483 -18.25 -14.84 -13.89
N PRO A 484 -17.97 -15.77 -12.97
CA PRO A 484 -18.98 -16.71 -12.49
C PRO A 484 -19.83 -16.18 -11.32
N CYS A 485 -19.45 -15.09 -10.66
CA CYS A 485 -20.01 -14.69 -9.37
C CYS A 485 -21.01 -13.53 -9.51
N GLN A 486 -22.23 -13.69 -8.99
CA GLN A 486 -23.22 -12.61 -8.84
C GLN A 486 -22.94 -11.74 -7.61
N THR A 487 -22.33 -12.32 -6.58
CA THR A 487 -22.01 -11.65 -5.32
C THR A 487 -20.57 -11.94 -4.89
N VAL A 488 -20.01 -11.11 -4.01
CA VAL A 488 -18.67 -11.33 -3.47
C VAL A 488 -18.59 -12.65 -2.68
N LYS A 489 -19.64 -13.02 -1.92
CA LYS A 489 -19.68 -14.30 -1.19
C LYS A 489 -19.53 -15.53 -2.09
N GLU A 490 -19.99 -15.45 -3.34
CA GLU A 490 -19.82 -16.54 -4.32
C GLU A 490 -18.37 -16.74 -4.75
N TRP A 491 -17.49 -15.75 -4.59
CA TRP A 491 -16.06 -15.93 -4.82
C TRP A 491 -15.45 -16.98 -3.87
N PHE A 492 -15.93 -17.02 -2.63
CA PHE A 492 -15.51 -18.01 -1.64
C PHE A 492 -16.20 -19.37 -1.81
N THR A 493 -17.47 -19.37 -2.22
CA THR A 493 -18.31 -20.58 -2.11
C THR A 493 -18.53 -21.31 -3.43
N LYS A 494 -18.55 -20.59 -4.56
CA LYS A 494 -18.84 -21.18 -5.88
C LYS A 494 -17.65 -22.01 -6.36
N GLU A 495 -17.91 -23.25 -6.76
CA GLU A 495 -16.86 -24.18 -7.19
C GLU A 495 -16.09 -23.66 -8.41
N GLU A 496 -16.78 -23.04 -9.37
CA GLU A 496 -16.17 -22.42 -10.55
C GLU A 496 -15.17 -21.31 -10.17
N ALA A 497 -15.52 -20.47 -9.19
CA ALA A 497 -14.64 -19.39 -8.73
C ALA A 497 -13.40 -19.94 -8.00
N ARG A 498 -13.60 -20.94 -7.12
CA ARG A 498 -12.49 -21.64 -6.45
C ARG A 498 -11.59 -22.37 -7.44
N ALA A 499 -12.15 -23.00 -8.48
CA ALA A 499 -11.38 -23.64 -9.54
C ALA A 499 -10.52 -22.63 -10.32
N LEU A 500 -11.08 -21.48 -10.70
CA LEU A 500 -10.32 -20.39 -11.33
C LEU A 500 -9.21 -19.87 -10.40
N TYR A 501 -9.50 -19.70 -9.10
CA TYR A 501 -8.49 -19.29 -8.13
C TYR A 501 -7.34 -20.29 -8.03
N ARG A 502 -7.62 -21.60 -8.00
CA ARG A 502 -6.59 -22.65 -8.03
C ARG A 502 -5.75 -22.61 -9.30
N LYS A 503 -6.34 -22.31 -10.47
CA LYS A 503 -5.60 -22.09 -11.72
C LYS A 503 -4.66 -20.88 -11.62
N ARG A 504 -5.12 -19.79 -11.00
CA ARG A 504 -4.30 -18.60 -10.72
C ARG A 504 -3.14 -18.92 -9.78
N LEU A 505 -3.38 -19.65 -8.69
CA LEU A 505 -2.32 -20.13 -7.79
C LEU A 505 -1.31 -20.99 -8.54
N ARG A 506 -1.76 -21.90 -9.41
CA ARG A 506 -0.88 -22.70 -10.28
C ARG A 506 0.02 -21.80 -11.14
N TYR A 507 -0.53 -20.76 -11.75
CA TYR A 507 0.25 -19.80 -12.55
C TYR A 507 1.26 -19.02 -11.70
N THR A 508 0.84 -18.53 -10.53
CA THR A 508 1.70 -17.82 -9.57
C THR A 508 2.90 -18.68 -9.15
N VAL A 509 2.65 -19.94 -8.75
CA VAL A 509 3.72 -20.88 -8.38
C VAL A 509 4.62 -21.20 -9.57
N ALA A 510 4.05 -21.46 -10.74
CA ALA A 510 4.80 -21.77 -11.96
C ALA A 510 5.83 -20.70 -12.31
N ARG A 511 5.45 -19.42 -12.16
CA ARG A 511 6.25 -18.29 -12.62
C ARG A 511 7.25 -17.79 -11.58
N TRP A 512 6.91 -17.83 -10.28
CA TRP A 512 7.66 -17.11 -9.24
C TRP A 512 8.15 -17.96 -8.07
N ALA A 513 7.63 -19.17 -7.84
CA ALA A 513 8.08 -19.98 -6.69
C ALA A 513 9.53 -20.46 -6.82
N TYR A 514 10.18 -20.32 -7.98
CA TYR A 514 11.60 -20.64 -8.06
C TYR A 514 12.48 -19.70 -7.21
N SER A 515 12.00 -18.49 -6.87
CA SER A 515 12.84 -17.45 -6.26
C SER A 515 12.87 -17.55 -4.73
N PRO A 516 14.05 -17.70 -4.10
CA PRO A 516 14.19 -17.60 -2.65
C PRO A 516 13.88 -16.21 -2.08
N HIS A 517 13.71 -15.20 -2.94
CA HIS A 517 13.39 -13.82 -2.56
C HIS A 517 11.89 -13.58 -2.39
N VAL A 518 11.05 -14.58 -2.69
CA VAL A 518 9.69 -14.62 -2.14
C VAL A 518 9.81 -15.09 -0.69
N LEU A 519 9.44 -14.23 0.27
CA LEU A 519 9.38 -14.60 1.69
C LEU A 519 8.15 -15.46 1.95
N CYS A 520 6.98 -14.96 1.53
CA CYS A 520 5.71 -15.63 1.75
C CYS A 520 4.64 -15.26 0.73
N TRP A 521 3.72 -16.19 0.53
CA TRP A 521 2.44 -15.98 -0.12
C TRP A 521 1.43 -15.49 0.90
N GLU A 522 0.81 -14.35 0.63
CA GLU A 522 -0.28 -13.83 1.43
C GLU A 522 -1.57 -13.85 0.62
N PHE A 523 -2.61 -14.53 1.13
CA PHE A 523 -3.86 -14.67 0.38
C PHE A 523 -4.52 -13.33 0.07
N GLY A 524 -4.53 -12.41 1.03
CA GLY A 524 -5.08 -11.10 0.78
C GLY A 524 -5.06 -10.16 1.97
N ASN A 525 -5.28 -8.89 1.67
CA ASN A 525 -5.24 -7.80 2.62
C ASN A 525 -6.61 -7.56 3.28
N GLU A 526 -6.69 -7.81 4.58
CA GLU A 526 -7.82 -7.48 5.48
C GLU A 526 -9.13 -8.15 5.08
N PHE A 527 -9.21 -9.47 5.30
CA PHE A 527 -10.33 -10.30 4.84
C PHE A 527 -11.70 -9.90 5.39
N GLU A 528 -11.80 -9.14 6.47
CA GLU A 528 -13.06 -8.57 6.92
C GLU A 528 -13.71 -7.66 5.87
N GLY A 529 -12.93 -7.00 5.02
CA GLY A 529 -13.39 -6.08 3.97
C GLY A 529 -14.09 -6.74 2.77
N TRP A 530 -14.21 -8.07 2.71
CA TRP A 530 -15.05 -8.74 1.70
C TRP A 530 -16.52 -8.67 2.13
N PRO A 531 -17.37 -7.89 1.43
CA PRO A 531 -18.76 -7.65 1.84
C PRO A 531 -19.60 -8.92 1.84
N ASP A 532 -20.66 -8.90 2.66
CA ASP A 532 -21.69 -9.94 2.77
C ASP A 532 -21.16 -11.37 3.00
N THR A 533 -19.95 -11.51 3.52
CA THR A 533 -19.29 -12.81 3.74
C THR A 533 -18.93 -12.97 5.22
N ASP A 534 -19.50 -13.99 5.86
CA ASP A 534 -19.27 -14.32 7.26
C ASP A 534 -17.87 -14.93 7.50
N LEU A 535 -17.38 -14.80 8.74
CA LEU A 535 -16.05 -15.25 9.15
C LEU A 535 -15.83 -16.76 8.93
N ALA A 536 -16.85 -17.59 9.21
CA ALA A 536 -16.75 -19.04 9.05
C ALA A 536 -16.52 -19.43 7.59
N THR A 537 -17.23 -18.79 6.65
CA THR A 537 -17.03 -18.96 5.21
C THR A 537 -15.60 -18.59 4.79
N LYS A 538 -15.08 -17.46 5.31
CA LYS A 538 -13.71 -17.02 5.03
C LYS A 538 -12.68 -18.04 5.54
N ILE A 539 -12.84 -18.53 6.78
CA ILE A 539 -11.91 -19.51 7.37
C ILE A 539 -11.93 -20.84 6.61
N GLU A 540 -13.10 -21.34 6.20
CA GLU A 540 -13.17 -22.60 5.44
C GLU A 540 -12.49 -22.48 4.07
N TRP A 541 -12.67 -21.35 3.39
CA TRP A 541 -11.95 -21.09 2.15
C TRP A 541 -10.43 -21.07 2.35
N HIS A 542 -9.94 -20.44 3.44
CA HIS A 542 -8.51 -20.47 3.75
C HIS A 542 -8.00 -21.88 4.05
N ARG A 543 -8.81 -22.70 4.73
CA ARG A 543 -8.46 -24.10 5.03
C ARG A 543 -8.27 -24.92 3.75
N GLU A 544 -9.10 -24.69 2.74
CA GLU A 544 -8.96 -25.32 1.43
C GLU A 544 -7.76 -24.76 0.64
N MET A 545 -7.67 -23.43 0.50
CA MET A 545 -6.68 -22.80 -0.37
C MET A 545 -5.26 -22.89 0.17
N ALA A 546 -5.08 -22.82 1.49
CA ALA A 546 -3.76 -22.99 2.11
C ALA A 546 -3.23 -24.41 1.89
N ALA A 547 -4.08 -25.44 2.05
CA ALA A 547 -3.71 -26.82 1.77
C ALA A 547 -3.37 -27.04 0.29
N TYR A 548 -4.16 -26.47 -0.62
CA TYR A 548 -3.87 -26.52 -2.06
C TYR A 548 -2.53 -25.86 -2.42
N LEU A 549 -2.31 -24.62 -1.96
CA LEU A 549 -1.08 -23.87 -2.22
C LEU A 549 0.16 -24.57 -1.66
N ALA A 550 0.08 -25.09 -0.44
CA ALA A 550 1.17 -25.79 0.22
C ALA A 550 1.54 -27.13 -0.45
N ALA A 551 0.60 -27.76 -1.16
CA ALA A 551 0.84 -28.96 -1.96
C ALA A 551 1.38 -28.65 -3.36
N LEU A 552 0.98 -27.50 -3.90
CA LEU A 552 1.36 -27.01 -5.23
C LEU A 552 2.80 -26.50 -5.28
N ASP A 553 3.27 -25.81 -4.23
CA ASP A 553 4.60 -25.22 -4.14
C ASP A 553 5.63 -26.20 -3.54
N PRO A 554 6.52 -26.81 -4.35
CA PRO A 554 7.47 -27.79 -3.87
C PRO A 554 8.60 -27.18 -3.04
N TYR A 555 8.75 -25.85 -3.07
CA TYR A 555 9.75 -25.13 -2.28
C TYR A 555 9.21 -24.69 -0.94
N ARG A 556 7.92 -24.92 -0.63
CA ARG A 556 7.32 -24.66 0.69
C ARG A 556 7.54 -23.23 1.18
N HIS A 557 7.30 -22.23 0.32
CA HIS A 557 7.27 -20.84 0.78
C HIS A 557 6.27 -20.70 1.93
N LEU A 558 6.54 -19.74 2.81
CA LEU A 558 5.67 -19.47 3.95
C LEU A 558 4.32 -18.97 3.44
N ILE A 559 3.23 -19.34 4.12
CA ILE A 559 1.87 -18.89 3.77
C ILE A 559 1.30 -18.05 4.91
N THR A 560 0.59 -16.98 4.55
CA THR A 560 -0.10 -16.11 5.50
C THR A 560 -1.36 -15.48 4.90
N THR A 561 -2.04 -14.66 5.68
CA THR A 561 -3.15 -13.81 5.27
C THR A 561 -3.21 -12.61 6.22
N SER A 562 -4.04 -11.60 5.96
CA SER A 562 -4.22 -10.50 6.91
C SER A 562 -5.67 -10.14 7.21
N TRP A 563 -5.83 -9.43 8.32
CA TRP A 563 -7.10 -9.06 8.94
C TRP A 563 -6.97 -7.66 9.53
N TRP A 564 -7.99 -6.82 9.42
CA TRP A 564 -7.99 -5.50 10.06
C TRP A 564 -8.26 -5.58 11.57
N GLY A 565 -8.73 -6.73 12.07
CA GLY A 565 -9.14 -6.99 13.45
C GLY A 565 -7.97 -7.17 14.40
N HIS A 566 -6.99 -6.27 14.32
CA HIS A 566 -5.71 -6.31 15.04
C HIS A 566 -4.98 -7.64 14.89
N THR A 567 -5.14 -8.56 15.85
CA THR A 567 -4.46 -9.86 15.85
C THR A 567 -5.13 -10.92 14.99
N GLY A 568 -6.28 -10.62 14.38
CA GLY A 568 -7.04 -11.55 13.54
C GLY A 568 -7.67 -12.74 14.29
N PRO A 569 -8.45 -13.58 13.59
CA PRO A 569 -9.14 -14.73 14.17
C PRO A 569 -8.19 -15.90 14.45
N GLU A 570 -8.14 -16.36 15.71
CA GLU A 570 -7.24 -17.46 16.10
C GLU A 570 -7.46 -18.76 15.32
N GLU A 571 -8.68 -19.04 14.88
CA GLU A 571 -8.99 -20.26 14.12
C GLU A 571 -8.29 -20.28 12.75
N CYS A 572 -8.15 -19.13 12.08
CA CYS A 572 -7.40 -19.04 10.84
C CYS A 572 -5.91 -19.33 11.07
N TRP A 573 -5.34 -18.78 12.15
CA TRP A 573 -3.95 -19.02 12.54
C TRP A 573 -3.69 -20.46 13.00
N ARG A 574 -4.71 -21.25 13.31
CA ARG A 574 -4.58 -22.67 13.65
C ARG A 574 -4.62 -23.59 12.43
N ILE A 575 -4.88 -23.07 11.22
CA ILE A 575 -4.71 -23.83 9.98
C ILE A 575 -3.23 -24.26 9.90
N PRO A 576 -2.92 -25.56 9.70
CA PRO A 576 -1.54 -26.06 9.75
C PRO A 576 -0.61 -25.38 8.75
N GLU A 577 -1.10 -25.11 7.55
CA GLU A 577 -0.36 -24.47 6.46
C GLU A 577 -0.18 -22.96 6.62
N MET A 578 -0.86 -22.33 7.58
CA MET A 578 -0.73 -20.89 7.82
C MET A 578 0.52 -20.61 8.68
N ASP A 579 1.67 -20.35 8.05
CA ASP A 579 2.96 -20.32 8.75
C ASP A 579 3.18 -19.07 9.60
N ILE A 580 2.65 -17.92 9.20
CA ILE A 580 2.88 -16.61 9.86
C ILE A 580 1.56 -16.08 10.42
N VAL A 581 1.59 -15.59 11.67
CA VAL A 581 0.47 -14.81 12.23
C VAL A 581 0.73 -13.32 12.01
N GLN A 582 -0.30 -12.60 11.58
CA GLN A 582 -0.20 -11.18 11.29
C GLN A 582 -0.88 -10.29 12.32
N THR A 583 -0.44 -9.03 12.38
CA THR A 583 -1.15 -7.96 13.08
C THR A 583 -1.21 -6.69 12.25
N HIS A 584 -2.39 -6.08 12.15
CA HIS A 584 -2.58 -4.73 11.63
C HIS A 584 -2.87 -3.77 12.79
N CYS A 585 -2.03 -2.78 13.01
CA CYS A 585 -2.12 -1.90 14.17
C CYS A 585 -2.15 -0.42 13.78
N TYR A 586 -3.35 0.17 13.82
CA TYR A 586 -3.51 1.62 13.85
C TYR A 586 -4.04 2.04 15.22
N THR A 587 -3.24 2.79 15.99
CA THR A 587 -3.62 3.11 17.37
C THR A 587 -4.88 3.96 17.45
N ASN A 588 -5.11 4.82 16.45
CA ASN A 588 -6.31 5.64 16.29
C ASN A 588 -6.64 6.52 17.52
N ASN A 589 -5.63 6.80 18.35
CA ASN A 589 -5.73 7.61 19.55
C ASN A 589 -4.40 8.33 19.85
N ASP A 590 -4.37 9.18 20.88
CA ASP A 590 -3.20 9.98 21.26
C ASP A 590 -2.24 9.27 22.23
N ASP A 591 -2.38 7.94 22.38
CA ASP A 591 -1.60 7.17 23.35
C ASP A 591 -0.21 6.81 22.81
N ASN A 592 0.66 6.43 23.75
CA ASN A 592 1.98 5.87 23.43
C ASN A 592 1.83 4.55 22.66
N VAL A 593 2.21 4.57 21.38
CA VAL A 593 2.09 3.44 20.46
C VAL A 593 2.86 2.20 20.92
N ALA A 594 3.95 2.37 21.68
CA ALA A 594 4.76 1.26 22.17
C ALA A 594 3.98 0.34 23.12
N GLU A 595 3.06 0.87 23.92
CA GLU A 595 2.25 0.04 24.82
C GLU A 595 1.33 -0.89 24.03
N GLN A 596 0.69 -0.38 22.99
CA GLN A 596 -0.20 -1.17 22.12
C GLN A 596 0.59 -2.20 21.32
N VAL A 597 1.69 -1.79 20.69
CA VAL A 597 2.59 -2.70 19.94
C VAL A 597 3.07 -3.84 20.85
N ARG A 598 3.55 -3.53 22.05
CA ARG A 598 3.96 -4.53 23.03
C ARG A 598 2.81 -5.44 23.43
N GLY A 599 1.62 -4.90 23.67
CA GLY A 599 0.41 -5.67 23.99
C GLY A 599 0.09 -6.71 22.91
N PHE A 600 0.08 -6.31 21.65
CA PHE A 600 -0.15 -7.22 20.53
C PHE A 600 0.95 -8.27 20.37
N CYS A 601 2.22 -7.88 20.53
CA CYS A 601 3.33 -8.83 20.53
C CYS A 601 3.15 -9.91 21.59
N LEU A 602 2.83 -9.53 22.83
CA LEU A 602 2.63 -10.48 23.92
C LEU A 602 1.41 -11.38 23.69
N LYS A 603 0.31 -10.83 23.16
CA LYS A 603 -0.88 -11.62 22.81
C LYS A 603 -0.52 -12.71 21.80
N GLN A 604 0.14 -12.36 20.70
CA GLN A 604 0.54 -13.34 19.67
C GLN A 604 1.58 -14.33 20.21
N TRP A 605 2.55 -13.86 20.99
CA TRP A 605 3.57 -14.69 21.63
C TRP A 605 2.96 -15.80 22.52
N GLN A 606 1.93 -15.44 23.29
CA GLN A 606 1.22 -16.35 24.20
C GLN A 606 0.28 -17.31 23.45
N SER A 607 -0.35 -16.83 22.37
CA SER A 607 -1.32 -17.63 21.60
C SER A 607 -0.66 -18.63 20.63
N PHE A 608 0.52 -18.33 20.07
CA PHE A 608 1.12 -19.10 18.97
C PHE A 608 2.62 -19.34 19.09
N GLN A 609 3.06 -20.45 18.50
CA GLN A 609 4.47 -20.81 18.26
C GLN A 609 4.77 -20.64 16.76
N LYS A 610 4.53 -19.42 16.27
CA LYS A 610 4.66 -19.06 14.84
C LYS A 610 5.32 -17.69 14.75
N PRO A 611 5.98 -17.33 13.63
CA PRO A 611 6.48 -15.99 13.44
C PRO A 611 5.32 -15.00 13.45
N HIS A 612 5.47 -13.96 14.26
CA HIS A 612 4.56 -12.83 14.30
C HIS A 612 5.15 -11.70 13.47
N ILE A 613 4.41 -11.23 12.47
CA ILE A 613 4.77 -10.07 11.64
C ILE A 613 3.63 -9.06 11.72
N PHE A 614 3.96 -7.78 11.86
CA PHE A 614 2.95 -6.74 11.62
C PHE A 614 2.87 -6.49 10.12
N GLY A 615 1.71 -6.76 9.52
CA GLY A 615 1.46 -6.47 8.11
C GLY A 615 1.27 -4.98 7.88
N GLU A 616 0.72 -4.27 8.87
CA GLU A 616 0.52 -2.82 8.82
C GLU A 616 0.65 -2.19 10.22
N PHE A 617 1.20 -0.98 10.26
CA PHE A 617 1.33 -0.15 11.45
C PHE A 617 1.14 1.33 11.12
N GLY A 618 0.48 2.07 12.02
CA GLY A 618 0.41 3.52 11.95
C GLY A 618 -0.25 4.14 13.19
N ILE A 619 -0.23 5.47 13.26
CA ILE A 619 -0.90 6.22 14.32
C ILE A 619 -2.40 6.39 13.99
N ARG A 620 -2.73 6.61 12.72
CA ARG A 620 -4.10 6.80 12.21
C ARG A 620 -4.29 5.95 10.95
N SER A 621 -5.45 5.31 10.82
CA SER A 621 -5.80 4.47 9.66
C SER A 621 -6.30 5.25 8.44
N HIS A 622 -6.74 6.50 8.62
CA HIS A 622 -7.38 7.30 7.55
C HIS A 622 -6.72 8.67 7.33
N SER A 623 -5.61 8.94 7.99
CA SER A 623 -4.86 10.18 7.81
C SER A 623 -3.40 9.99 8.14
N THR A 624 -2.57 10.82 7.52
CA THR A 624 -1.14 10.89 7.78
C THR A 624 -0.91 11.59 9.12
N THR A 625 0.30 11.49 9.63
CA THR A 625 0.72 12.15 10.88
C THR A 625 1.99 12.97 10.71
N GLU A 626 2.32 13.37 9.47
CA GLU A 626 3.53 14.14 9.17
C GLU A 626 3.64 15.44 9.96
N ASP A 627 2.51 16.12 10.15
CA ASP A 627 2.39 17.39 10.88
C ASP A 627 2.51 17.21 12.39
N LYS A 628 2.13 16.03 12.88
CA LYS A 628 2.02 15.70 14.31
C LYS A 628 3.25 14.96 14.85
N ASP A 629 3.96 14.24 13.99
CA ASP A 629 5.15 13.46 14.35
C ASP A 629 6.30 13.68 13.34
N PRO A 630 6.76 14.92 13.11
CA PRO A 630 7.70 15.23 12.04
C PRO A 630 9.10 14.58 12.19
N LYS A 631 9.37 13.92 13.33
CA LYS A 631 10.61 13.22 13.62
C LYS A 631 10.48 11.69 13.67
N GLY A 632 9.28 11.12 13.52
CA GLY A 632 9.13 9.67 13.56
C GLY A 632 9.17 9.04 14.95
N TRP A 633 8.75 9.72 16.02
CA TRP A 633 8.72 9.17 17.38
C TRP A 633 7.88 7.90 17.48
N ALA A 634 6.73 7.85 16.80
CA ALA A 634 5.88 6.66 16.80
C ALA A 634 6.57 5.49 16.07
N LEU A 635 7.29 5.76 14.98
CA LEU A 635 8.08 4.75 14.27
C LEU A 635 9.15 4.18 15.21
N HIS A 636 9.95 5.08 15.80
CA HIS A 636 10.99 4.74 16.77
C HIS A 636 10.45 3.87 17.90
N ASN A 637 9.46 4.37 18.64
CA ASN A 637 8.91 3.67 19.80
C ASN A 637 8.31 2.31 19.42
N ALA A 638 7.64 2.20 18.27
CA ALA A 638 7.08 0.94 17.80
C ALA A 638 8.15 -0.08 17.43
N PHE A 639 9.24 0.32 16.75
CA PHE A 639 10.30 -0.58 16.33
C PHE A 639 10.98 -1.24 17.52
N TRP A 640 11.39 -0.42 18.50
CA TRP A 640 12.04 -0.91 19.72
C TRP A 640 11.09 -1.74 20.59
N ALA A 641 9.83 -1.31 20.75
CA ALA A 641 8.82 -2.07 21.48
C ALA A 641 8.58 -3.44 20.83
N GLY A 642 8.42 -3.50 19.51
CA GLY A 642 8.16 -4.73 18.78
C GLY A 642 9.31 -5.73 18.89
N LEU A 643 10.52 -5.28 18.57
CA LEU A 643 11.72 -6.12 18.57
C LEU A 643 11.99 -6.72 19.97
N CYS A 644 11.85 -5.91 21.03
CA CYS A 644 12.06 -6.34 22.41
C CYS A 644 10.86 -7.02 23.08
N SER A 645 9.75 -7.22 22.34
CA SER A 645 8.55 -7.89 22.85
C SER A 645 8.20 -9.18 22.11
N GLY A 646 9.02 -9.61 21.14
CA GLY A 646 8.94 -10.93 20.53
C GLY A 646 8.22 -10.97 19.18
N THR A 647 8.14 -9.85 18.47
CA THR A 647 7.82 -9.89 17.04
C THR A 647 9.01 -10.42 16.24
N CYS A 648 8.78 -11.02 15.07
CA CYS A 648 9.83 -11.59 14.25
C CYS A 648 10.72 -10.53 13.59
N GLY A 649 10.24 -9.29 13.48
CA GLY A 649 10.92 -8.16 12.83
C GLY A 649 10.65 -6.83 13.51
N ILE A 650 10.11 -5.85 12.77
CA ILE A 650 9.57 -4.60 13.31
C ILE A 650 8.10 -4.41 12.88
N PRO A 651 7.31 -3.57 13.58
CA PRO A 651 6.03 -3.10 13.06
C PRO A 651 6.19 -2.40 11.71
N MET A 652 5.51 -2.84 10.65
CA MET A 652 5.67 -2.27 9.30
C MET A 652 4.85 -1.00 9.10
N PRO A 653 5.44 0.21 9.08
CA PRO A 653 4.66 1.43 8.97
C PRO A 653 4.02 1.59 7.57
N TRP A 654 2.85 2.22 7.51
CA TRP A 654 2.05 2.35 6.29
C TRP A 654 2.44 3.52 5.38
N TRP A 655 2.63 4.70 5.96
CA TRP A 655 2.62 5.97 5.23
C TRP A 655 3.96 6.27 4.51
N HIS A 656 4.28 5.55 3.42
CA HIS A 656 5.47 5.83 2.61
C HIS A 656 5.43 7.24 2.01
N GLU A 657 4.44 7.52 1.14
CA GLU A 657 4.40 8.72 0.28
C GLU A 657 4.16 10.04 1.01
N ASN A 658 3.55 9.98 2.19
CA ASN A 658 3.09 11.17 2.91
C ASN A 658 3.65 11.26 4.33
N TYR A 659 4.69 10.47 4.65
CA TYR A 659 5.31 10.53 5.97
C TYR A 659 6.78 10.09 5.96
N ILE A 660 7.09 8.86 5.56
CA ILE A 660 8.45 8.32 5.64
C ILE A 660 9.38 8.95 4.59
N ASP A 661 8.99 8.89 3.32
CA ASP A 661 9.82 9.37 2.21
C ASP A 661 9.98 10.90 2.20
N PRO A 662 8.91 11.71 2.36
CA PRO A 662 9.03 13.17 2.33
C PRO A 662 9.81 13.78 3.49
N LEU A 663 9.79 13.13 4.67
CA LEU A 663 10.49 13.60 5.87
C LEU A 663 11.85 12.94 6.10
N ASP A 664 12.31 12.09 5.16
CA ASP A 664 13.58 11.37 5.23
C ASP A 664 13.79 10.58 6.55
N LEU A 665 12.74 9.86 6.99
CA LEU A 665 12.73 9.14 8.28
C LEU A 665 13.49 7.80 8.25
N TYR A 666 14.28 7.54 7.22
CA TYR A 666 15.00 6.29 6.98
C TYR A 666 16.02 5.94 8.09
N PHE A 667 16.52 6.93 8.82
CA PHE A 667 17.49 6.72 9.89
C PHE A 667 16.96 5.83 11.03
N HIS A 668 15.63 5.77 11.26
CA HIS A 668 15.01 4.86 12.23
C HIS A 668 15.23 3.39 11.86
N PHE A 669 15.16 3.06 10.57
CA PHE A 669 15.43 1.70 10.08
C PHE A 669 16.91 1.37 10.20
N THR A 670 17.80 2.32 9.89
CA THR A 670 19.24 2.14 10.07
C THR A 670 19.60 1.89 11.54
N ALA A 671 19.00 2.64 12.48
CA ALA A 671 19.25 2.50 13.90
C ALA A 671 18.83 1.13 14.44
N ILE A 672 17.61 0.70 14.13
CA ILE A 672 17.13 -0.62 14.59
C ILE A 672 17.87 -1.77 13.91
N ARG A 673 18.28 -1.63 12.64
CA ARG A 673 19.14 -2.59 11.94
C ARG A 673 20.47 -2.80 12.65
N ARG A 674 21.16 -1.72 13.01
CA ARG A 674 22.45 -1.78 13.75
C ARG A 674 22.30 -2.48 15.10
N PHE A 675 21.19 -2.26 15.79
CA PHE A 675 20.92 -2.97 17.04
C PHE A 675 20.59 -4.45 16.80
N ALA A 676 19.79 -4.77 15.77
CA ALA A 676 19.43 -6.14 15.42
C ALA A 676 20.61 -6.97 14.90
N ASP A 677 21.65 -6.32 14.35
CA ASP A 677 22.86 -6.98 13.85
C ASP A 677 23.54 -7.83 14.94
N GLY A 678 23.84 -9.07 14.56
CA GLY A 678 24.49 -10.06 15.42
C GLY A 678 23.60 -10.69 16.49
N LEU A 679 22.31 -10.38 16.55
CA LEU A 679 21.38 -11.08 17.45
C LEU A 679 21.00 -12.46 16.89
N PRO A 680 20.90 -13.51 17.73
CA PRO A 680 20.66 -14.88 17.30
C PRO A 680 19.16 -15.16 17.05
N PHE A 681 18.46 -14.29 16.33
CA PHE A 681 17.06 -14.51 15.97
C PHE A 681 16.91 -15.77 15.11
N GLY A 682 16.10 -16.73 15.54
CA GLY A 682 15.95 -18.00 14.84
C GLY A 682 17.13 -18.97 14.99
N THR A 683 18.21 -18.62 15.70
CA THR A 683 19.31 -19.53 16.04
C THR A 683 19.46 -19.78 17.54
N ALA A 684 18.80 -18.97 18.38
CA ALA A 684 18.58 -19.17 19.80
C ALA A 684 17.08 -19.33 20.10
N ARG A 685 16.76 -19.89 21.26
CA ARG A 685 15.39 -19.92 21.80
C ARG A 685 15.15 -18.67 22.62
N TRP A 686 14.12 -17.91 22.28
CA TRP A 686 13.84 -16.65 22.96
C TRP A 686 12.72 -16.81 23.99
N GLU A 687 12.87 -16.11 25.10
CA GLU A 687 11.92 -16.07 26.21
C GLU A 687 11.68 -14.62 26.63
N GLN A 688 10.46 -14.31 27.11
CA GLN A 688 10.18 -13.00 27.70
C GLN A 688 10.98 -12.85 29.01
N VAL A 689 11.68 -11.73 29.17
CA VAL A 689 12.39 -11.43 30.42
C VAL A 689 11.38 -10.99 31.49
N PRO A 690 11.29 -11.68 32.64
CA PRO A 690 10.45 -11.23 33.75
C PRO A 690 10.93 -9.87 34.28
N LEU A 691 10.01 -8.90 34.34
CA LEU A 691 10.25 -7.62 35.00
C LEU A 691 9.86 -7.74 36.47
N GLU A 692 10.84 -7.72 37.38
CA GLU A 692 10.60 -7.88 38.82
C GLU A 692 10.24 -6.54 39.47
N ARG A 693 11.05 -5.50 39.23
CA ARG A 693 10.89 -4.17 39.85
C ARG A 693 11.38 -3.03 38.95
N VAL A 694 10.71 -1.88 39.09
CA VAL A 694 11.11 -0.59 38.53
C VAL A 694 11.03 0.44 39.65
N GLU A 695 12.17 0.98 40.06
CA GLU A 695 12.32 1.81 41.25
C GLU A 695 13.21 3.02 40.94
N TYR A 696 13.00 4.13 41.64
CA TYR A 696 13.96 5.23 41.60
C TYR A 696 15.25 4.78 42.30
N SER A 697 16.40 5.20 41.78
CA SER A 697 17.70 4.98 42.45
C SER A 697 17.71 5.68 43.81
N GLU A 698 17.16 6.89 43.84
CA GLU A 698 16.83 7.65 45.04
C GLU A 698 15.42 8.22 44.86
N PRO A 699 14.47 7.97 45.78
CA PRO A 699 13.13 8.56 45.69
C PRO A 699 13.21 10.10 45.63
N PRO A 700 12.40 10.76 44.77
CA PRO A 700 12.41 12.20 44.70
C PRO A 700 12.00 12.82 46.05
N GLU A 701 12.66 13.91 46.46
CA GLU A 701 12.42 14.58 47.75
C GLU A 701 10.94 14.99 47.96
N LYS A 702 10.21 15.20 46.86
CA LYS A 702 8.76 15.44 46.84
C LYS A 702 8.10 14.38 45.96
N PRO A 703 6.92 13.84 46.36
CA PRO A 703 6.14 12.97 45.51
C PRO A 703 5.88 13.66 44.17
N MET A 704 6.33 13.06 43.08
CA MET A 704 5.96 13.54 41.75
C MET A 704 4.47 13.30 41.57
N VAL A 705 3.76 14.30 41.05
CA VAL A 705 2.33 14.20 40.81
C VAL A 705 2.01 14.45 39.34
N LYS A 706 0.99 13.75 38.83
CA LYS A 706 0.44 13.90 37.48
C LYS A 706 -1.06 14.13 37.54
N ASP A 707 -1.61 14.57 36.42
CA ASP A 707 -3.06 14.71 36.27
C ASP A 707 -3.71 13.34 36.15
N ILE A 708 -4.85 13.15 36.81
CA ILE A 708 -5.75 12.03 36.56
C ILE A 708 -6.73 12.50 35.49
N VAL A 709 -6.80 11.80 34.36
CA VAL A 709 -7.75 12.07 33.28
C VAL A 709 -8.73 10.90 33.20
N LEU A 710 -10.01 11.18 33.39
CA LEU A 710 -11.08 10.20 33.25
C LEU A 710 -11.87 10.49 31.98
N THR A 711 -11.91 9.53 31.07
CA THR A 711 -12.71 9.60 29.84
C THR A 711 -14.00 8.81 30.04
N PRO A 712 -15.17 9.46 30.11
CA PRO A 712 -16.45 8.78 30.26
C PRO A 712 -16.82 7.95 29.03
N SER A 713 -17.66 6.94 29.23
CA SER A 713 -18.21 6.10 28.17
C SER A 713 -19.41 6.76 27.48
N SER A 714 -19.44 6.69 26.15
CA SER A 714 -20.56 7.20 25.34
C SER A 714 -21.76 6.28 25.47
N ARG A 715 -22.75 6.65 26.28
CA ARG A 715 -23.94 5.81 26.54
C ARG A 715 -25.18 6.64 26.84
N TRP A 716 -26.27 6.36 26.13
CA TRP A 716 -27.60 6.87 26.50
C TRP A 716 -28.22 6.03 27.61
N GLY A 717 -28.72 6.68 28.66
CA GLY A 717 -29.39 6.04 29.78
C GLY A 717 -29.06 6.71 31.11
N LYS A 718 -29.51 6.08 32.21
CA LYS A 718 -29.16 6.49 33.56
C LYS A 718 -27.82 5.86 33.94
N ALA A 719 -26.88 6.65 34.48
CA ALA A 719 -25.66 6.10 35.07
C ALA A 719 -26.02 5.17 36.25
N PRO A 720 -25.44 3.96 36.36
CA PRO A 720 -25.84 3.00 37.39
C PRO A 720 -25.30 3.37 38.79
N VAL A 721 -24.25 4.19 38.86
CA VAL A 721 -23.71 4.77 40.10
C VAL A 721 -23.46 6.27 39.93
N ALA A 722 -23.40 6.99 41.05
CA ALA A 722 -23.17 8.44 41.09
C ALA A 722 -22.00 8.85 41.98
N GLU A 723 -21.31 7.92 42.65
CA GLU A 723 -20.15 8.22 43.48
C GLU A 723 -18.93 7.45 42.98
N PHE A 724 -17.89 8.20 42.63
CA PHE A 724 -16.64 7.71 42.07
C PHE A 724 -15.49 8.07 43.03
N HIS A 725 -14.83 7.06 43.59
CA HIS A 725 -13.65 7.22 44.43
C HIS A 725 -12.42 7.18 43.53
N VAL A 726 -11.73 8.32 43.45
CA VAL A 726 -10.52 8.49 42.64
C VAL A 726 -9.31 8.18 43.51
N ALA A 727 -8.66 7.06 43.21
CA ALA A 727 -7.47 6.60 43.91
C ALA A 727 -6.22 7.37 43.48
N ALA A 728 -5.19 7.38 44.33
CA ALA A 728 -3.94 8.09 44.09
C ALA A 728 -3.15 7.54 42.89
N ASP A 729 -3.43 6.32 42.43
CA ASP A 729 -2.84 5.73 41.22
C ASP A 729 -3.60 6.12 39.93
N GLY A 730 -4.74 6.82 40.05
CA GLY A 730 -5.60 7.22 38.94
C GLY A 730 -6.79 6.30 38.68
N SER A 731 -6.90 5.17 39.36
CA SER A 731 -8.04 4.25 39.21
C SER A 731 -9.31 4.78 39.88
N ILE A 732 -10.47 4.33 39.39
CA ILE A 732 -11.79 4.61 39.99
C ILE A 732 -12.58 3.31 40.18
N ASN A 733 -13.44 3.26 41.20
CA ASN A 733 -14.19 2.06 41.62
C ASN A 733 -15.11 1.45 40.54
N ASP A 734 -15.75 2.28 39.71
CA ASP A 734 -16.75 1.83 38.73
C ASP A 734 -16.53 2.52 37.37
N ALA A 735 -15.33 2.41 36.79
CA ALA A 735 -14.93 3.18 35.61
C ALA A 735 -15.90 3.10 34.43
N GLU A 736 -16.41 1.91 34.11
CA GLU A 736 -17.38 1.69 33.02
C GLU A 736 -18.74 2.35 33.26
N ALA A 737 -19.06 2.71 34.50
CA ALA A 737 -20.31 3.36 34.86
C ALA A 737 -20.28 4.89 34.68
N LEU A 738 -19.11 5.48 34.49
CA LEU A 738 -18.97 6.91 34.21
C LEU A 738 -19.43 7.19 32.77
N GLN A 739 -20.55 7.90 32.63
CA GLN A 739 -21.18 8.22 31.34
C GLN A 739 -20.88 9.65 30.92
N ASP A 740 -20.86 9.90 29.60
CA ASP A 740 -20.54 11.21 29.03
C ASP A 740 -21.72 12.17 29.05
N LEU A 741 -22.96 11.68 29.14
CA LEU A 741 -24.17 12.51 29.16
C LEU A 741 -24.60 12.88 30.58
N LEU A 742 -24.48 14.17 30.92
CA LEU A 742 -25.12 14.78 32.08
C LEU A 742 -26.56 15.18 31.72
N HIS A 743 -27.53 14.37 32.13
CA HIS A 743 -28.95 14.62 31.87
C HIS A 743 -29.51 15.80 32.67
N GLY A 744 -30.23 16.69 31.97
CA GLY A 744 -30.93 17.84 32.55
C GLY A 744 -32.39 17.56 32.88
N ARG A 745 -33.16 18.64 33.08
CA ARG A 745 -34.58 18.60 33.51
C ARG A 745 -35.52 17.94 32.51
N GLY A 746 -35.13 17.85 31.23
CA GLY A 746 -35.88 17.15 30.18
C GLY A 746 -35.88 15.63 30.34
N HIS A 747 -34.93 15.07 31.10
CA HIS A 747 -34.79 13.63 31.31
C HIS A 747 -34.69 13.28 32.81
N PRO A 748 -35.70 13.61 33.63
CA PRO A 748 -35.62 13.46 35.09
C PRO A 748 -35.36 12.01 35.51
N ASP A 749 -35.91 11.03 34.80
CA ASP A 749 -35.74 9.60 35.08
C ASP A 749 -34.32 9.09 34.77
N LEU A 750 -33.57 9.80 33.93
CA LEU A 750 -32.19 9.45 33.53
C LEU A 750 -31.12 10.19 34.34
N ARG A 751 -31.51 11.16 35.19
CA ARG A 751 -30.54 11.90 36.01
C ARG A 751 -29.89 11.01 37.06
N ASN A 752 -28.56 10.99 37.06
CA ASN A 752 -27.73 10.46 38.14
C ASN A 752 -26.34 11.12 38.10
N PRO A 753 -26.24 12.41 38.48
CA PRO A 753 -25.02 13.21 38.30
C PRO A 753 -23.81 12.64 39.09
N PRO A 754 -22.60 12.67 38.52
CA PRO A 754 -21.40 12.11 39.15
C PRO A 754 -20.89 12.98 40.30
N ASN A 755 -20.39 12.30 41.33
CA ASN A 755 -19.68 12.88 42.47
C ASN A 755 -18.34 12.18 42.58
N PHE A 756 -17.25 12.96 42.60
CA PHE A 756 -15.90 12.45 42.69
C PHE A 756 -15.36 12.67 44.09
N VAL A 757 -14.88 11.60 44.72
CA VAL A 757 -14.17 11.64 45.99
C VAL A 757 -12.70 11.45 45.67
N VAL A 758 -11.91 12.51 45.80
CA VAL A 758 -10.52 12.56 45.33
C VAL A 758 -9.63 13.24 46.37
N THR A 759 -8.38 12.81 46.50
CA THR A 759 -7.40 13.47 47.35
C THR A 759 -6.41 14.25 46.49
N TYR A 760 -6.38 15.57 46.68
CA TYR A 760 -5.40 16.48 46.09
C TYR A 760 -4.18 16.55 47.02
N PRO A 761 -3.03 15.94 46.67
CA PRO A 761 -1.82 15.97 47.50
C PRO A 761 -1.23 17.38 47.62
N GLN A 762 -1.55 18.25 46.66
CA GLN A 762 -1.25 19.67 46.62
C GLN A 762 -2.43 20.41 45.99
N ALA A 763 -2.51 21.74 46.15
CA ALA A 763 -3.55 22.52 45.47
C ALA A 763 -3.49 22.30 43.96
N GLY A 764 -4.65 22.15 43.34
CA GLY A 764 -4.80 21.84 41.92
C GLY A 764 -6.12 22.34 41.37
N GLN A 765 -6.54 21.76 40.25
CA GLN A 765 -7.73 22.13 39.51
C GLN A 765 -8.53 20.89 39.15
N PHE A 766 -9.85 21.03 39.23
CA PHE A 766 -10.79 20.14 38.60
C PHE A 766 -11.22 20.75 37.27
N VAL A 767 -10.99 20.04 36.18
CA VAL A 767 -11.35 20.47 34.82
C VAL A 767 -12.35 19.49 34.23
N LEU A 768 -13.37 19.99 33.56
CA LEU A 768 -14.24 19.16 32.71
C LEU A 768 -14.39 19.80 31.34
N THR A 769 -14.35 18.98 30.29
CA THR A 769 -14.48 19.46 28.90
C THR A 769 -15.93 19.30 28.44
N VAL A 770 -16.64 20.41 28.22
CA VAL A 770 -18.01 20.41 27.68
C VAL A 770 -17.97 20.24 26.18
N GLY A 771 -18.59 19.18 25.66
CA GLY A 771 -18.70 18.87 24.24
C GLY A 771 -19.97 19.45 23.63
N ARG A 772 -20.85 18.56 23.15
CA ARG A 772 -22.16 18.93 22.60
C ARG A 772 -23.20 19.10 23.70
N VAL A 773 -24.06 20.11 23.57
CA VAL A 773 -25.18 20.39 24.47
C VAL A 773 -26.47 20.38 23.66
N SER A 774 -27.53 19.78 24.21
CA SER A 774 -28.88 19.80 23.64
C SER A 774 -29.75 20.80 24.38
N ASN A 775 -30.59 21.55 23.66
CA ASN A 775 -31.57 22.55 24.13
C ASN A 775 -30.99 23.67 25.02
N SER A 776 -30.60 23.35 26.24
CA SER A 776 -29.70 24.15 27.06
C SER A 776 -29.11 23.32 28.20
N GLY A 777 -27.89 23.65 28.58
CA GLY A 777 -27.21 23.14 29.76
C GLY A 777 -27.09 24.19 30.86
N LEU A 778 -27.20 23.79 32.13
CA LEU A 778 -26.83 24.62 33.28
C LEU A 778 -25.89 23.82 34.17
N LEU A 779 -24.61 23.97 33.92
CA LEU A 779 -23.55 23.26 34.62
C LEU A 779 -23.37 23.85 36.02
N ARG A 780 -23.42 22.98 37.03
CA ARG A 780 -23.12 23.33 38.41
C ARG A 780 -22.05 22.41 38.97
N ILE A 781 -21.08 22.99 39.67
CA ILE A 781 -19.99 22.26 40.32
C ILE A 781 -19.94 22.66 41.79
N TRP A 782 -19.92 21.66 42.67
CA TRP A 782 -19.72 21.84 44.11
C TRP A 782 -18.41 21.19 44.54
N VAL A 783 -17.72 21.82 45.48
CA VAL A 783 -16.57 21.25 46.19
C VAL A 783 -16.89 21.29 47.69
N ASP A 784 -16.96 20.11 48.31
CA ASP A 784 -17.37 19.92 49.70
C ASP A 784 -18.67 20.65 50.04
N ASP A 785 -19.69 20.39 49.22
CA ASP A 785 -21.04 20.95 49.30
C ASP A 785 -21.15 22.48 49.10
N ASN A 786 -20.03 23.17 48.82
CA ASN A 786 -20.02 24.58 48.43
C ASN A 786 -20.17 24.71 46.91
N LEU A 787 -21.19 25.42 46.45
CA LEU A 787 -21.35 25.73 45.02
C LEU A 787 -20.23 26.69 44.59
N VAL A 788 -19.31 26.19 43.76
CA VAL A 788 -18.13 26.95 43.30
C VAL A 788 -18.26 27.40 41.85
N LEU A 789 -19.14 26.77 41.07
CA LEU A 789 -19.45 27.19 39.71
C LEU A 789 -20.94 26.99 39.40
N GLU A 790 -21.55 27.98 38.77
CA GLU A 790 -22.81 27.87 38.04
C GLU A 790 -22.63 28.56 36.69
N ARG A 791 -22.83 27.84 35.59
CA ARG A 791 -22.62 28.37 34.24
C ARG A 791 -23.63 27.81 33.24
N GLU A 792 -24.25 28.71 32.47
CA GLU A 792 -25.17 28.35 31.41
C GLU A 792 -24.43 28.04 30.10
N PHE A 793 -24.94 27.03 29.39
CA PHE A 793 -24.54 26.64 28.04
C PHE A 793 -25.80 26.62 27.16
N PRO A 794 -26.22 27.78 26.61
CA PRO A 794 -27.41 27.85 25.75
C PRO A 794 -27.20 27.11 24.42
N CYS A 795 -28.28 26.73 23.75
CA CYS A 795 -28.22 26.29 22.35
C CYS A 795 -29.05 27.21 21.47
N GLY A 796 -28.60 27.42 20.23
CA GLY A 796 -29.27 28.30 19.29
C GLY A 796 -28.45 28.56 18.04
N GLU A 797 -29.09 29.20 17.07
CA GLU A 797 -28.41 29.67 15.86
C GLU A 797 -27.25 30.61 16.23
N GLY A 798 -26.05 30.32 15.73
CA GLY A 798 -24.84 31.11 16.04
C GLY A 798 -24.24 30.87 17.43
N ILE A 799 -24.73 29.90 18.21
CA ILE A 799 -24.21 29.60 19.55
C ILE A 799 -23.29 28.37 19.51
N GLY A 800 -22.08 28.51 20.07
CA GLY A 800 -21.05 27.48 20.06
C GLY A 800 -20.17 27.53 18.80
N LYS A 801 -19.24 26.57 18.68
CA LYS A 801 -18.40 26.37 17.49
C LYS A 801 -19.20 25.83 16.31
N GLU A 802 -20.18 24.99 16.62
CA GLU A 802 -21.16 24.43 15.67
C GLU A 802 -22.54 24.47 16.31
N PHE A 803 -23.58 24.62 15.49
CA PHE A 803 -24.97 24.58 15.93
C PHE A 803 -25.82 23.86 14.89
N VAL A 804 -26.79 23.07 15.33
CA VAL A 804 -27.69 22.34 14.44
C VAL A 804 -29.10 22.31 15.02
N TYR A 805 -30.07 22.66 14.18
CA TYR A 805 -31.47 22.49 14.52
C TYR A 805 -31.87 21.03 14.30
N ARG A 806 -32.59 20.44 15.25
CA ARG A 806 -33.11 19.06 15.19
C ARG A 806 -34.63 19.09 15.01
N PRO A 807 -35.15 19.03 13.77
CA PRO A 807 -36.58 19.15 13.52
C PRO A 807 -37.40 18.07 14.24
N GLN A 808 -36.85 16.86 14.40
CA GLN A 808 -37.54 15.76 15.07
C GLN A 808 -37.80 16.00 16.57
N TRP A 809 -37.09 16.93 17.22
CA TRP A 809 -37.21 17.23 18.65
C TRP A 809 -37.48 18.71 18.95
N ASP A 810 -37.67 19.54 17.92
CA ASP A 810 -37.97 20.97 18.03
C ASP A 810 -36.97 21.74 18.93
N LEU A 811 -35.67 21.43 18.78
CA LEU A 811 -34.60 22.01 19.61
C LEU A 811 -33.31 22.25 18.82
N TRP A 812 -32.42 23.05 19.41
CA TRP A 812 -31.05 23.25 18.93
C TRP A 812 -30.05 22.40 19.73
N GLU A 813 -29.04 21.87 19.04
CA GLU A 813 -27.82 21.37 19.66
C GLU A 813 -26.65 22.31 19.31
N SER A 814 -25.77 22.57 20.27
CA SER A 814 -24.57 23.40 20.09
C SER A 814 -23.32 22.67 20.57
N VAL A 815 -22.20 22.80 19.85
CA VAL A 815 -20.90 22.21 20.22
C VAL A 815 -20.00 23.30 20.81
N TYR A 816 -19.52 23.09 22.03
CA TYR A 816 -18.64 24.04 22.72
C TYR A 816 -17.17 23.64 22.63
N ASP A 817 -16.85 22.40 22.97
CA ASP A 817 -15.46 21.90 23.09
C ASP A 817 -14.60 22.85 23.91
N GLU A 818 -15.06 23.14 25.12
CA GLU A 818 -14.48 24.11 26.05
C GLU A 818 -14.17 23.46 27.40
N ASP A 819 -13.00 23.78 27.97
CA ASP A 819 -12.60 23.36 29.31
C ASP A 819 -13.18 24.32 30.35
N VAL A 820 -13.89 23.77 31.34
CA VAL A 820 -14.39 24.46 32.52
C VAL A 820 -13.52 24.11 33.71
N ILE A 821 -12.96 25.13 34.37
CA ILE A 821 -11.91 24.97 35.39
C ILE A 821 -12.40 25.48 36.75
N VAL A 822 -12.16 24.68 37.79
CA VAL A 822 -12.42 25.02 39.19
C VAL A 822 -11.17 24.74 40.01
N ASP A 823 -10.71 25.70 40.81
CA ASP A 823 -9.57 25.49 41.72
C ASP A 823 -10.00 24.65 42.93
N VAL A 824 -9.16 23.68 43.31
CA VAL A 824 -9.39 22.75 44.42
C VAL A 824 -8.20 22.80 45.39
N PRO A 825 -8.41 23.09 46.68
CA PRO A 825 -7.35 23.07 47.68
C PRO A 825 -6.66 21.70 47.83
N ALA A 826 -5.55 21.66 48.57
CA ALA A 826 -4.95 20.40 48.98
C ALA A 826 -5.83 19.74 50.06
N GLY A 827 -6.02 18.42 49.96
CA GLY A 827 -6.86 17.65 50.87
C GLY A 827 -7.77 16.67 50.16
N ARG A 828 -8.57 15.94 50.94
CA ARG A 828 -9.61 15.06 50.42
C ARG A 828 -10.89 15.87 50.19
N HIS A 829 -11.38 15.84 48.97
CA HIS A 829 -12.53 16.63 48.52
C HIS A 829 -13.60 15.76 47.89
N ARG A 830 -14.86 16.19 48.03
CA ARG A 830 -16.02 15.67 47.29
C ARG A 830 -16.45 16.71 46.25
N ILE A 831 -16.33 16.35 44.97
CA ILE A 831 -16.66 17.22 43.84
C ILE A 831 -17.93 16.72 43.16
N ALA A 832 -19.03 17.46 43.28
CA ALA A 832 -20.29 17.11 42.61
C ALA A 832 -20.43 17.90 41.29
N VAL A 833 -20.87 17.24 40.22
CA VAL A 833 -21.13 17.88 38.93
C VAL A 833 -22.56 17.59 38.52
N ASP A 834 -23.35 18.62 38.22
CA ASP A 834 -24.73 18.47 37.80
C ASP A 834 -25.07 19.36 36.61
N ASN A 835 -26.12 18.98 35.89
CA ASN A 835 -26.73 19.76 34.83
C ASN A 835 -28.20 20.01 35.20
N ASP A 836 -28.54 21.25 35.53
CA ASP A 836 -29.91 21.69 35.78
C ASP A 836 -30.56 22.38 34.56
N GLY A 837 -29.94 22.21 33.39
CA GLY A 837 -30.41 22.74 32.11
C GLY A 837 -31.68 22.04 31.63
N LYS A 838 -32.15 22.43 30.44
CA LYS A 838 -33.39 21.88 29.87
C LYS A 838 -33.21 20.47 29.32
N ASP A 839 -32.00 20.10 28.92
CA ASP A 839 -31.71 18.78 28.32
C ASP A 839 -30.25 18.36 28.62
N TRP A 840 -29.71 17.34 27.95
CA TRP A 840 -28.40 16.76 28.24
C TRP A 840 -27.20 17.62 27.79
N MET A 841 -26.09 17.46 28.50
CA MET A 841 -24.76 17.99 28.15
C MET A 841 -23.76 16.84 28.04
N GLN A 842 -22.98 16.79 26.97
CA GLN A 842 -21.87 15.85 26.84
C GLN A 842 -20.62 16.39 27.55
N ILE A 843 -20.00 15.57 28.39
CA ILE A 843 -18.69 15.79 28.99
C ILE A 843 -17.69 14.85 28.34
N LYS A 844 -16.67 15.41 27.68
CA LYS A 844 -15.67 14.63 26.96
C LYS A 844 -14.60 14.01 27.87
N ARG A 845 -14.30 14.66 29.00
CA ARG A 845 -13.33 14.20 30.01
C ARG A 845 -13.47 14.98 31.32
N TYR A 846 -13.00 14.37 32.40
CA TYR A 846 -12.73 15.00 33.69
C TYR A 846 -11.23 14.93 34.00
N VAL A 847 -10.64 16.01 34.50
CA VAL A 847 -9.22 16.09 34.84
C VAL A 847 -9.05 16.56 36.28
N PHE A 848 -8.26 15.84 37.07
CA PHE A 848 -7.87 16.22 38.42
C PHE A 848 -6.37 16.49 38.42
N THR A 849 -5.98 17.76 38.38
CA THR A 849 -4.58 18.10 38.13
C THR A 849 -3.70 17.76 39.33
N GLY A 850 -2.57 17.10 39.10
CA GLY A 850 -1.62 16.75 40.17
C GLY A 850 -2.17 15.81 41.26
N CYS A 851 -3.22 15.04 40.97
CA CYS A 851 -3.80 14.07 41.94
C CYS A 851 -3.19 12.67 41.86
N ARG A 852 -2.58 12.31 40.73
CA ARG A 852 -1.93 11.00 40.58
C ARG A 852 -0.56 11.04 41.22
N VAL A 853 -0.34 10.30 42.29
CA VAL A 853 0.98 10.16 42.92
C VAL A 853 1.82 9.18 42.10
N VAL A 854 3.02 9.61 41.70
CA VAL A 854 3.98 8.82 40.93
C VAL A 854 5.10 8.38 41.87
N ASP A 855 4.88 7.26 42.54
CA ASP A 855 5.83 6.64 43.49
C ASP A 855 6.86 5.72 42.81
N ARG A 856 6.73 5.52 41.50
CA ARG A 856 7.63 4.70 40.67
C ARG A 856 8.03 5.43 39.40
N PRO A 857 9.22 5.16 38.84
CA PRO A 857 9.61 5.69 37.55
C PRO A 857 8.58 5.35 36.47
N ASN A 858 8.21 6.34 35.66
CA ASN A 858 7.25 6.18 34.57
C ASN A 858 7.91 5.52 33.34
N LEU A 859 8.35 4.28 33.50
CA LEU A 859 9.10 3.54 32.49
C LEU A 859 8.27 2.40 31.86
N LEU A 860 8.41 2.23 30.55
CA LEU A 860 7.99 1.03 29.84
C LEU A 860 9.24 0.19 29.60
N VAL A 861 9.18 -1.09 30.01
CA VAL A 861 10.31 -2.01 29.88
C VAL A 861 9.87 -3.23 29.08
N ALA A 862 10.63 -3.55 28.03
CA ALA A 862 10.46 -4.74 27.21
C ALA A 862 11.81 -5.46 27.09
N GLY A 863 11.82 -6.78 27.14
CA GLY A 863 13.06 -7.53 27.00
C GLY A 863 12.85 -9.01 26.68
N LEU A 864 13.82 -9.56 25.95
CA LEU A 864 13.86 -10.97 25.57
C LEU A 864 15.21 -11.57 25.92
N ALA A 865 15.22 -12.82 26.34
CA ALA A 865 16.42 -13.60 26.62
C ALA A 865 16.57 -14.71 25.57
N GLY A 866 17.62 -14.65 24.76
CA GLY A 866 18.01 -15.68 23.81
C GLY A 866 18.91 -16.72 24.49
N ARG A 867 18.45 -17.97 24.55
CA ARG A 867 19.16 -19.10 25.11
C ARG A 867 19.71 -20.00 24.02
N ARG A 868 20.93 -20.52 24.22
CA ARG A 868 21.54 -21.46 23.29
C ARG A 868 20.70 -22.75 23.23
N PRO A 869 20.66 -23.46 22.10
CA PRO A 869 20.02 -24.78 22.04
C PRO A 869 20.57 -25.79 23.07
N THR A 870 21.83 -25.61 23.48
CA THR A 870 22.51 -26.43 24.51
C THR A 870 22.20 -26.01 25.95
N GLY A 871 21.41 -24.95 26.17
CA GLY A 871 21.18 -24.34 27.47
C GLY A 871 22.10 -23.15 27.77
N GLY A 872 21.72 -22.36 28.78
CA GLY A 872 22.39 -21.13 29.17
C GLY A 872 22.00 -19.89 28.34
N LEU A 873 22.18 -18.71 28.92
CA LEU A 873 21.95 -17.44 28.23
C LEU A 873 23.04 -17.22 27.15
N GLU A 874 22.63 -16.86 25.94
CA GLU A 874 23.54 -16.37 24.90
C GLU A 874 23.61 -14.84 24.93
N VAL A 875 22.43 -14.20 24.88
CA VAL A 875 22.26 -12.76 24.96
C VAL A 875 20.84 -12.46 25.44
N ALA A 876 20.65 -11.42 26.25
CA ALA A 876 19.35 -10.80 26.46
C ALA A 876 19.35 -9.39 25.84
N ILE A 877 18.20 -8.97 25.33
CA ILE A 877 17.97 -7.60 24.86
C ILE A 877 16.95 -6.93 25.77
N LEU A 878 17.16 -5.64 26.00
CA LEU A 878 16.30 -4.81 26.83
C LEU A 878 16.06 -3.48 26.12
N TRP A 879 14.84 -2.97 26.20
CA TRP A 879 14.50 -1.60 25.86
C TRP A 879 13.74 -0.98 27.02
N VAL A 880 14.17 0.20 27.43
CA VAL A 880 13.58 0.99 28.52
C VAL A 880 13.20 2.36 27.95
N GLN A 881 11.91 2.68 27.97
CA GLN A 881 11.37 3.94 27.48
C GLN A 881 10.84 4.77 28.64
N ASN A 882 11.11 6.08 28.62
CA ASN A 882 10.26 7.04 29.32
C ASN A 882 8.86 7.00 28.68
N ARG A 883 7.84 6.57 29.42
CA ARG A 883 6.48 6.41 28.87
C ARG A 883 5.89 7.71 28.32
N ASP A 884 6.32 8.86 28.82
CA ASP A 884 5.88 10.17 28.30
C ASP A 884 6.67 10.60 27.07
N SER A 885 7.76 9.90 26.70
CA SER A 885 8.50 10.14 25.46
C SER A 885 7.84 9.40 24.29
N ASP A 886 6.63 9.84 23.97
CA ASP A 886 5.84 9.41 22.81
C ASP A 886 5.62 10.56 21.82
N TRP A 887 5.14 10.22 20.62
CA TRP A 887 4.91 11.18 19.54
C TRP A 887 4.02 12.37 19.95
N TYR A 888 2.99 12.11 20.76
CA TYR A 888 1.98 13.09 21.12
C TYR A 888 2.51 14.09 22.15
N ASN A 889 3.25 13.62 23.14
CA ASN A 889 3.90 14.46 24.14
C ASN A 889 5.08 15.26 23.57
N HIS A 890 5.85 14.68 22.64
CA HIS A 890 6.88 15.40 21.89
C HIS A 890 6.30 16.53 21.05
N GLY A 891 5.19 16.29 20.33
CA GLY A 891 4.48 17.33 19.58
C GLY A 891 4.00 18.51 20.42
N ARG A 892 3.87 18.32 21.75
CA ARG A 892 3.49 19.36 22.72
C ARG A 892 4.66 19.95 23.50
N GLY A 893 5.87 19.44 23.32
CA GLY A 893 7.04 19.81 24.13
C GLY A 893 6.89 19.47 25.61
N LYS A 894 6.11 18.41 25.94
CA LYS A 894 5.73 18.02 27.31
C LYS A 894 6.32 16.67 27.72
N VAL A 895 7.60 16.45 27.46
CA VAL A 895 8.29 15.20 27.86
C VAL A 895 9.15 15.47 29.09
N PRO A 896 8.69 15.14 30.31
CA PRO A 896 9.50 15.25 31.51
C PRO A 896 10.60 14.20 31.49
N VAL A 897 11.78 14.57 31.97
CA VAL A 897 12.86 13.61 32.16
C VAL A 897 12.57 12.72 33.36
N VAL A 898 12.75 11.41 33.21
CA VAL A 898 12.61 10.46 34.32
C VAL A 898 13.89 10.48 35.17
N PRO A 899 13.80 10.71 36.49
CA PRO A 899 14.95 10.67 37.39
C PRO A 899 15.72 9.34 37.36
N PRO A 900 16.97 9.32 37.85
CA PRO A 900 17.78 8.11 37.92
C PRO A 900 17.03 6.91 38.45
N SER A 901 16.94 5.87 37.64
CA SER A 901 16.10 4.69 37.91
C SER A 901 16.88 3.38 37.84
N VAL A 902 16.36 2.38 38.55
CA VAL A 902 16.86 1.02 38.58
C VAL A 902 15.78 0.07 38.06
N VAL A 903 16.17 -0.84 37.17
CA VAL A 903 15.32 -1.89 36.63
C VAL A 903 15.88 -3.24 37.07
N THR A 904 15.06 -4.06 37.72
CA THR A 904 15.43 -5.42 38.13
C THR A 904 14.76 -6.44 37.23
N LEU A 905 15.57 -7.25 36.57
CA LEU A 905 15.16 -8.32 35.66
C LEU A 905 15.30 -9.67 36.37
N GLY A 906 14.35 -10.58 36.15
CA GLY A 906 14.40 -11.96 36.64
C GLY A 906 14.94 -12.94 35.60
N GLY A 907 15.28 -14.15 36.03
CA GLY A 907 15.65 -15.26 35.14
C GLY A 907 17.11 -15.30 34.67
N PHE A 908 17.99 -14.60 35.40
CA PHE A 908 19.45 -14.56 35.18
C PHE A 908 20.16 -15.46 36.19
N GLU A 909 21.08 -16.31 35.73
CA GLU A 909 21.86 -17.19 36.60
C GLU A 909 22.87 -16.38 37.44
N GLU A 910 23.28 -16.89 38.60
CA GLU A 910 24.29 -16.22 39.43
C GLU A 910 25.59 -16.03 38.64
N GLY A 911 26.11 -14.80 38.61
CA GLY A 911 27.38 -14.52 37.93
C GLY A 911 27.49 -13.12 37.36
N TRP A 912 28.61 -12.86 36.69
CA TRP A 912 28.87 -11.56 36.05
C TRP A 912 28.26 -11.50 34.66
N TYR A 913 27.69 -10.34 34.34
CA TYR A 913 27.15 -9.99 33.04
C TYR A 913 27.77 -8.70 32.52
N GLU A 914 28.00 -8.65 31.22
CA GLU A 914 28.36 -7.46 30.48
C GLU A 914 27.08 -6.85 29.88
N VAL A 915 26.82 -5.58 30.20
CA VAL A 915 25.64 -4.84 29.76
C VAL A 915 26.11 -3.72 28.84
N GLU A 916 26.03 -3.95 27.53
CA GLU A 916 26.32 -2.96 26.51
C GLU A 916 25.05 -2.13 26.26
N TRP A 917 25.04 -0.89 26.72
CA TRP A 917 23.96 0.07 26.51
C TRP A 917 24.09 0.75 25.15
N TRP A 918 22.95 1.06 24.53
CA TRP A 918 22.84 1.61 23.18
C TRP A 918 22.00 2.90 23.17
N GLU A 919 22.48 3.89 22.43
CA GLU A 919 21.72 5.06 22.04
C GLU A 919 20.80 4.67 20.87
N THR A 920 19.50 4.86 21.06
CA THR A 920 18.45 4.23 20.25
C THR A 920 18.19 4.97 18.93
N TRP A 921 18.49 6.26 18.81
CA TRP A 921 18.25 7.05 17.60
C TRP A 921 19.28 6.82 16.52
N SER A 922 20.54 6.65 16.92
CA SER A 922 21.66 6.34 16.02
C SER A 922 21.90 4.84 15.89
N GLY A 923 21.39 4.04 16.83
CA GLY A 923 21.67 2.62 16.95
C GLY A 923 23.15 2.38 17.16
N ALA A 924 23.75 3.04 18.16
CA ALA A 924 25.18 2.95 18.45
C ALA A 924 25.44 2.56 19.92
N PRO A 925 26.50 1.78 20.21
CA PRO A 925 26.92 1.53 21.59
C PRO A 925 27.24 2.84 22.31
N LEU A 926 26.72 3.00 23.52
CA LEU A 926 26.88 4.18 24.37
C LEU A 926 27.90 3.94 25.49
N ARG A 927 27.73 2.86 26.25
CA ARG A 927 28.63 2.45 27.34
C ARG A 927 28.48 0.96 27.63
N THR A 928 29.45 0.38 28.32
CA THR A 928 29.38 -1.01 28.79
C THR A 928 29.60 -1.08 30.29
N ASP A 929 28.65 -1.67 31.00
CA ASP A 929 28.70 -1.87 32.45
C ASP A 929 28.94 -3.36 32.76
N ARG A 930 29.58 -3.65 33.90
CA ARG A 930 29.66 -5.01 34.46
C ARG A 930 28.77 -5.11 35.69
N VAL A 931 27.81 -6.03 35.66
CA VAL A 931 26.80 -6.21 36.70
C VAL A 931 26.80 -7.66 37.16
N HIS A 932 26.72 -7.88 38.47
CA HIS A 932 26.59 -9.23 39.04
C HIS A 932 25.11 -9.54 39.27
N ALA A 933 24.63 -10.67 38.74
CA ALA A 933 23.30 -11.18 39.08
C ALA A 933 23.38 -11.95 40.40
N THR A 934 22.43 -11.68 41.30
CA THR A 934 22.31 -12.35 42.60
C THR A 934 20.87 -12.86 42.78
N ASP A 935 20.70 -14.07 43.30
CA ASP A 935 19.38 -14.66 43.60
C ASP A 935 18.43 -14.71 42.38
N GLY A 936 18.98 -14.99 41.20
CA GLY A 936 18.17 -15.07 39.97
C GLY A 936 17.84 -13.71 39.34
N ARG A 937 18.35 -12.60 39.91
CA ARG A 937 17.99 -11.22 39.54
C ARG A 937 19.19 -10.43 39.04
N LEU A 938 18.98 -9.66 37.97
CA LEU A 938 19.96 -8.72 37.43
C LEU A 938 19.42 -7.29 37.58
N THR A 939 20.11 -6.47 38.37
CA THR A 939 19.69 -5.10 38.70
C THR A 939 20.51 -4.09 37.90
N LEU A 940 19.84 -3.32 37.05
CA LEU A 940 20.46 -2.42 36.08
C LEU A 940 20.20 -0.96 36.43
N ALA A 941 21.27 -0.18 36.51
CA ALA A 941 21.19 1.28 36.65
C ALA A 941 20.96 1.92 35.28
N VAL A 942 19.72 2.37 35.03
CA VAL A 942 19.35 3.05 33.78
C VAL A 942 19.93 4.47 33.77
N GLY A 943 19.93 5.12 34.94
CA GLY A 943 20.26 6.54 35.06
C GLY A 943 19.06 7.42 34.73
N GLU A 944 19.32 8.72 34.54
CA GLU A 944 18.31 9.68 34.10
C GLU A 944 17.91 9.37 32.64
N LEU A 945 16.61 9.41 32.34
CA LEU A 945 16.09 9.00 31.03
C LEU A 945 15.13 10.02 30.46
N ALA A 946 15.59 10.77 29.44
CA ALA A 946 14.76 11.74 28.72
C ALA A 946 13.81 11.04 27.74
N THR A 947 14.33 10.08 26.96
CA THR A 947 13.59 9.40 25.88
C THR A 947 13.52 7.90 26.11
N ASP A 948 14.58 7.18 25.77
CA ASP A 948 14.68 5.74 25.87
C ASP A 948 16.14 5.28 25.71
N ILE A 949 16.41 4.04 26.09
CA ILE A 949 17.72 3.40 26.00
C ILE A 949 17.53 1.90 25.79
N ALA A 950 18.45 1.25 25.08
CA ALA A 950 18.45 -0.20 24.89
C ALA A 950 19.73 -0.85 25.42
N ALA A 951 19.71 -2.15 25.63
CA ALA A 951 20.90 -2.89 26.03
C ALA A 951 20.98 -4.28 25.38
N LYS A 952 22.21 -4.73 25.11
CA LYS A 952 22.57 -6.13 24.89
C LYS A 952 23.30 -6.63 26.13
N ILE A 953 22.79 -7.69 26.75
CA ILE A 953 23.28 -8.26 28.01
C ILE A 953 23.85 -9.64 27.72
N ARG A 954 25.12 -9.88 28.03
CA ARG A 954 25.78 -11.17 27.80
C ARG A 954 26.44 -11.68 29.08
N PRO A 955 26.52 -12.99 29.32
CA PRO A 955 27.37 -13.53 30.38
C PRO A 955 28.81 -13.05 30.19
N ALA A 956 29.42 -12.52 31.25
CA ALA A 956 30.83 -12.18 31.25
C ALA A 956 31.66 -13.44 31.61
N PRO A 957 32.84 -13.61 30.98
CA PRO A 957 33.71 -14.75 31.27
C PRO A 957 34.30 -14.73 32.68
#